data_AF-A0A367Y8Z9-F1
#
_entry.id   AF-A0A367Y8Z9-F1
#
_cell.length_a   1.000
_cell.length_b   1.000
_cell.length_c   1.000
_cell.angle_alpha   90.00
_cell.angle_beta   90.00
_cell.angle_gamma   90.00
#
_symmetry.space_group_name_H-M   'P 1'
#
loop_
_entity.id
_entity.type
_entity.pdbx_description
1 polymer ?
#
loop_
_entity_poly.entity_id
_entity_poly.type
_entity_poly.pdbx_seq_one_letter_code
_entity_poly.pdbx_strand_id
1 'polypeptide(L)'
;MTVQRYYTFQNEADLPRIPVPLLVSTTQQLLGALKPLMPQEDYSDIVSEATEFVSSSLINLIQQHLEAVAEREEFSNYLNVVNNDMTPSIYGEIRGDILPRNPYLILEEDPYSKTINPPNQAQRAANLINSSLKFIITLRNETLKPDVTPKHGNPLTMQCYRNLFGTTRIPEFEEHNHDIKMRKYEHINDSRHILIIANNQFYTLEVITEYTEEEYQETKSKHKIWFNDHELSLILQQIIDESKKVDAVKSINNSIGSLTTQTLKHWKLARLELEQSNLENIRKIDDALFVVILDSNAPETDGEKTAVISHGTSVLSADNVQVGTCTSRWYDKLQLIVTQNSVAGVVWESMSMDSTAILRFISDIYTDSVLKLAKNINGSEYTLFDSNIVFASSSMSKPEATMIYFNKTKELQNIIHLSETRLADLINQHEYMTHRIKLDSYLTSKFNLSVDSIMQVCFQIAYYSLYGRVVNTLEPITTRKFKDARTELIPVQNEVLANLVKLYITSASALEKFEAFKKCCELHTHQYHDAMIGKGFERHLMTIIQVIKKPKAVARLNELNSHLPPIPDLTREPVTIPLLLNPAIDKLLSPELLISNCGNPALRLFGIPPAIDQGFGIGYIIHRDKVLITVCSKHRQTERFLDTFHRVVRDLKVNLRQKSNFLLSISDSEQRKHELQRLRIEHELSHVSLDVPSMRHPIPLTLGKTEIPIDNVTLEKDKDANADTTSDKSATKKSDSDEDDEADNFELMGGYGYFDFGELELRSDELSRNESYLNSQTHSNLSSALSSRRHSFTNLLKIASRTNAQNYDLKEKQSLSERIRDKLSHSEDTLPSVDSSVGSAVDSSAESEDSEEPTKKSSIGRSLDMSKFH
;
A
#
# COMPACT_ATOMS: atom_id res chain seq x y z
N MET A 1 -3.79 38.80 2.64
CA MET A 1 -2.90 37.85 1.94
C MET A 1 -3.49 37.60 0.57
N THR A 2 -2.67 37.51 -0.48
CA THR A 2 -3.12 37.08 -1.81
C THR A 2 -3.42 35.57 -1.75
N VAL A 3 -4.62 35.16 -2.19
CA VAL A 3 -4.93 33.74 -2.35
C VAL A 3 -4.05 33.20 -3.47
N GLN A 4 -3.19 32.22 -3.18
CA GLN A 4 -2.30 31.63 -4.17
C GLN A 4 -3.15 30.78 -5.14
N ARG A 5 -3.35 31.29 -6.36
CA ARG A 5 -4.12 30.60 -7.39
C ARG A 5 -3.27 29.51 -8.01
N TYR A 6 -3.69 28.25 -7.81
CA TYR A 6 -3.12 27.08 -8.47
C TYR A 6 -3.83 26.80 -9.81
N TYR A 7 -3.13 26.10 -10.69
CA TYR A 7 -3.67 25.56 -11.95
C TYR A 7 -3.31 24.07 -12.04
N THR A 8 -4.27 23.16 -11.92
CA THR A 8 -4.01 21.72 -11.65
C THR A 8 -3.01 21.09 -12.62
N PHE A 9 -3.15 21.35 -13.92
CA PHE A 9 -2.38 20.70 -14.97
C PHE A 9 -1.19 21.53 -15.48
N GLN A 10 -0.83 22.62 -14.79
CA GLN A 10 0.17 23.59 -15.28
C GLN A 10 1.54 22.97 -15.63
N ASN A 11 1.95 21.91 -14.91
CA ASN A 11 3.24 21.25 -15.11
C ASN A 11 3.17 20.11 -16.15
N GLU A 12 1.98 19.70 -16.61
CA GLU A 12 1.78 18.47 -17.41
C GLU A 12 2.39 18.56 -18.83
N ALA A 13 2.65 19.79 -19.30
CA ALA A 13 3.39 20.03 -20.55
C ALA A 13 4.90 19.80 -20.41
N ASP A 14 5.47 20.11 -19.23
CA ASP A 14 6.91 20.09 -18.96
C ASP A 14 7.41 18.72 -18.46
N LEU A 15 6.50 17.80 -18.13
CA LEU A 15 6.84 16.46 -17.66
C LEU A 15 7.49 15.62 -18.78
N PRO A 16 8.58 14.89 -18.48
CA PRO A 16 9.20 13.99 -19.46
C PRO A 16 8.24 12.85 -19.84
N ARG A 17 8.32 12.39 -21.09
CA ARG A 17 7.68 11.13 -21.51
C ARG A 17 8.45 9.95 -20.89
N ILE A 18 7.76 8.89 -20.47
CA ILE A 18 8.40 7.70 -19.91
C ILE A 18 9.25 7.01 -21.01
N PRO A 19 10.54 6.70 -20.76
CA PRO A 19 11.40 6.10 -21.77
C PRO A 19 10.95 4.67 -22.11
N VAL A 20 11.25 4.23 -23.34
CA VAL A 20 11.21 2.81 -23.71
C VAL A 20 12.54 2.18 -23.27
N PRO A 21 12.55 1.17 -22.38
CA PRO A 21 13.78 0.50 -21.99
C PRO A 21 14.44 -0.23 -23.15
N LEU A 22 15.77 -0.33 -23.14
CA LEU A 22 16.50 -1.14 -24.11
C LEU A 22 16.14 -2.62 -23.93
N LEU A 23 15.78 -3.31 -25.02
CA LEU A 23 15.43 -4.73 -25.03
C LEU A 23 16.44 -5.64 -24.30
N VAL A 24 17.74 -5.33 -24.43
CA VAL A 24 18.83 -6.02 -23.73
C VAL A 24 18.75 -5.83 -22.21
N SER A 25 18.45 -4.61 -21.72
CA SER A 25 18.29 -4.35 -20.29
C SER A 25 17.04 -5.03 -19.73
N THR A 26 15.92 -4.94 -20.45
CA THR A 26 14.69 -5.67 -20.11
C THR A 26 14.94 -7.17 -19.97
N THR A 27 15.69 -7.75 -20.90
CA THR A 27 16.05 -9.18 -20.90
C THR A 27 17.02 -9.54 -19.76
N GLN A 28 17.99 -8.68 -19.46
CA GLN A 28 18.92 -8.88 -18.32
C GLN A 28 18.21 -8.84 -16.96
N GLN A 29 17.30 -7.89 -16.75
CA GLN A 29 16.51 -7.79 -15.53
C GLN A 29 15.54 -8.98 -15.38
N LEU A 30 14.87 -9.37 -16.47
CA LEU A 30 14.05 -10.57 -16.56
C LEU A 30 14.82 -11.83 -16.12
N LEU A 31 16.01 -12.06 -16.70
CA LEU A 31 16.86 -13.19 -16.32
C LEU A 31 17.29 -13.13 -14.84
N GLY A 32 17.64 -11.95 -14.33
CA GLY A 32 17.98 -11.75 -12.92
C GLY A 32 16.84 -12.08 -11.95
N ALA A 33 15.60 -11.75 -12.33
CA ALA A 33 14.38 -12.03 -11.56
C ALA A 33 13.90 -13.49 -11.66
N LEU A 34 14.21 -14.18 -12.77
CA LEU A 34 13.88 -15.59 -12.99
C LEU A 34 14.90 -16.55 -12.35
N LYS A 35 16.20 -16.21 -12.35
CA LYS A 35 17.29 -17.04 -11.82
C LYS A 35 17.05 -17.65 -10.42
N PRO A 36 16.47 -16.95 -9.42
CA PRO A 36 16.22 -17.55 -8.10
C PRO A 36 14.96 -18.44 -8.03
N LEU A 37 14.14 -18.55 -9.10
CA LEU A 37 12.84 -19.20 -9.12
C LEU A 37 12.82 -20.61 -9.75
N MET A 38 13.98 -21.13 -10.17
CA MET A 38 14.09 -22.34 -10.99
C MET A 38 15.41 -23.10 -10.79
N PRO A 39 15.49 -24.38 -11.22
CA PRO A 39 16.74 -25.12 -11.36
C PRO A 39 17.73 -24.46 -12.33
N GLN A 40 19.00 -24.86 -12.24
CA GLN A 40 20.07 -24.38 -13.13
C GLN A 40 19.92 -24.91 -14.57
N GLU A 41 19.27 -26.06 -14.74
CA GLU A 41 19.00 -26.68 -16.05
C GLU A 41 17.97 -25.83 -16.82
N ASP A 42 16.75 -25.66 -16.28
CA ASP A 42 15.69 -24.77 -16.80
C ASP A 42 16.21 -23.35 -17.14
N TYR A 43 17.08 -22.79 -16.28
CA TYR A 43 17.64 -21.46 -16.48
C TYR A 43 18.56 -21.37 -17.71
N SER A 44 19.24 -22.46 -18.07
CA SER A 44 20.13 -22.47 -19.24
C SER A 44 19.37 -22.43 -20.56
N ASP A 45 18.21 -23.10 -20.63
CA ASP A 45 17.30 -23.03 -21.78
C ASP A 45 16.73 -21.61 -21.93
N ILE A 46 16.27 -21.00 -20.82
CA ILE A 46 15.73 -19.62 -20.84
C ILE A 46 16.79 -18.59 -21.24
N VAL A 47 18.08 -18.79 -20.93
CA VAL A 47 19.15 -17.92 -21.44
C VAL A 47 19.32 -18.05 -22.97
N SER A 48 19.07 -19.23 -23.54
CA SER A 48 19.04 -19.42 -24.99
C SER A 48 17.81 -18.76 -25.61
N GLU A 49 16.61 -19.00 -25.07
CA GLU A 49 15.36 -18.37 -25.51
C GLU A 49 15.41 -16.83 -25.42
N ALA A 50 16.05 -16.30 -24.38
CA ALA A 50 16.29 -14.87 -24.18
C ALA A 50 17.24 -14.28 -25.24
N THR A 51 18.24 -15.05 -25.67
CA THR A 51 19.17 -14.66 -26.74
C THR A 51 18.44 -14.62 -28.10
N GLU A 52 17.55 -15.59 -28.35
CA GLU A 52 16.67 -15.60 -29.53
C GLU A 52 15.68 -14.43 -29.50
N PHE A 53 15.04 -14.16 -28.37
CA PHE A 53 14.11 -13.04 -28.17
C PHE A 53 14.75 -11.68 -28.50
N VAL A 54 15.95 -11.41 -27.98
CA VAL A 54 16.72 -10.18 -28.30
C VAL A 54 17.13 -10.12 -29.77
N SER A 55 17.37 -11.27 -30.40
CA SER A 55 17.79 -11.37 -31.81
C SER A 55 16.62 -11.39 -32.81
N SER A 56 15.37 -11.50 -32.32
CA SER A 56 14.19 -11.71 -33.16
C SER A 56 13.83 -10.45 -33.95
N SER A 57 13.69 -10.58 -35.26
CA SER A 57 13.30 -9.49 -36.15
C SER A 57 11.91 -8.91 -35.81
N LEU A 58 10.97 -9.76 -35.38
CA LEU A 58 9.64 -9.32 -34.95
C LEU A 58 9.72 -8.49 -33.66
N ILE A 59 10.51 -8.93 -32.68
CA ILE A 59 10.63 -8.21 -31.40
C ILE A 59 11.36 -6.87 -31.59
N ASN A 60 12.40 -6.84 -32.42
CA ASN A 60 13.09 -5.60 -32.78
C ASN A 60 12.20 -4.65 -33.60
N LEU A 61 11.27 -5.17 -34.43
CA LEU A 61 10.28 -4.34 -35.12
C LEU A 61 9.25 -3.75 -34.13
N ILE A 62 8.77 -4.55 -33.18
CA ILE A 62 7.88 -4.06 -32.11
C ILE A 62 8.58 -2.97 -31.29
N GLN A 63 9.84 -3.19 -30.89
CA GLN A 63 10.68 -2.19 -30.20
C GLN A 63 10.71 -0.86 -30.98
N GLN A 64 11.03 -0.90 -32.28
CA GLN A 64 11.07 0.30 -33.14
C GLN A 64 9.72 1.03 -33.21
N HIS A 65 8.60 0.31 -33.20
CA HIS A 65 7.28 0.94 -33.16
C HIS A 65 6.97 1.61 -31.81
N LEU A 66 7.43 1.03 -30.68
CA LEU A 66 7.27 1.65 -29.36
C LEU A 66 8.15 2.89 -29.22
N GLU A 67 9.39 2.84 -29.71
CA GLU A 67 10.35 3.95 -29.74
C GLU A 67 9.82 5.12 -30.58
N ALA A 68 9.38 4.87 -31.82
CA ALA A 68 8.80 5.89 -32.70
C ALA A 68 7.49 6.51 -32.15
N VAL A 69 6.74 5.78 -31.31
CA VAL A 69 5.59 6.33 -30.57
C VAL A 69 6.04 7.21 -29.40
N ALA A 70 7.09 6.83 -28.66
CA ALA A 70 7.60 7.60 -27.53
C ALA A 70 8.29 8.91 -27.96
N GLU A 71 8.88 8.97 -29.17
CA GLU A 71 9.46 10.19 -29.72
C GLU A 71 8.40 11.25 -30.07
N ARG A 72 7.18 10.86 -30.47
CA ARG A 72 6.12 11.79 -30.89
C ARG A 72 5.50 12.55 -29.71
N GLU A 73 5.43 13.87 -29.85
CA GLU A 73 4.85 14.78 -28.83
C GLU A 73 3.34 14.63 -28.65
N GLU A 74 2.66 14.08 -29.67
CA GLU A 74 1.21 13.80 -29.69
C GLU A 74 0.77 12.77 -28.64
N PHE A 75 1.69 11.93 -28.15
CA PHE A 75 1.41 10.89 -27.15
C PHE A 75 2.08 11.17 -25.82
N SER A 76 1.34 11.04 -24.72
CA SER A 76 1.89 11.22 -23.37
C SER A 76 2.90 10.13 -23.00
N ASN A 77 2.61 8.88 -23.37
CA ASN A 77 3.48 7.72 -23.20
C ASN A 77 3.09 6.58 -24.17
N TYR A 78 4.02 5.64 -24.39
CA TYR A 78 3.81 4.49 -25.29
C TYR A 78 2.90 3.40 -24.69
N LEU A 79 2.84 3.28 -23.37
CA LEU A 79 2.05 2.26 -22.65
C LEU A 79 0.55 2.40 -22.94
N ASN A 80 0.04 3.65 -22.87
CA ASN A 80 -1.36 3.98 -23.12
C ASN A 80 -1.76 3.78 -24.59
N VAL A 81 -0.82 3.93 -25.54
CA VAL A 81 -1.06 3.64 -26.97
C VAL A 81 -1.33 2.16 -27.23
N VAL A 82 -0.58 1.25 -26.58
CA VAL A 82 -0.82 -0.21 -26.70
C VAL A 82 -2.05 -0.66 -25.90
N ASN A 83 -2.36 0.00 -24.78
CA ASN A 83 -3.43 -0.41 -23.87
C ASN A 83 -4.78 0.30 -24.07
N ASN A 84 -4.90 1.27 -24.99
CA ASN A 84 -6.09 2.13 -25.12
C ASN A 84 -6.41 2.89 -23.81
N ASP A 85 -5.39 3.60 -23.30
CA ASP A 85 -5.46 4.48 -22.12
C ASP A 85 -5.89 3.77 -20.81
N MET A 86 -5.74 2.44 -20.81
CA MET A 86 -5.77 1.55 -19.66
C MET A 86 -4.35 1.30 -19.15
N THR A 87 -4.19 0.93 -17.88
CA THR A 87 -2.92 0.45 -17.33
C THR A 87 -3.08 -1.02 -16.92
N PRO A 88 -2.10 -1.91 -17.22
CA PRO A 88 -2.12 -3.28 -16.71
C PRO A 88 -2.22 -3.29 -15.17
N SER A 89 -3.18 -4.03 -14.63
CA SER A 89 -3.39 -4.12 -13.18
C SER A 89 -2.16 -4.69 -12.47
N ILE A 90 -1.94 -4.27 -11.22
CA ILE A 90 -0.87 -4.77 -10.35
C ILE A 90 -1.00 -6.28 -10.03
N TYR A 91 -2.15 -6.88 -10.34
CA TYR A 91 -2.47 -8.29 -10.11
C TYR A 91 -2.30 -9.19 -11.35
N GLY A 92 -1.69 -8.70 -12.43
CA GLY A 92 -1.54 -9.44 -13.69
C GLY A 92 -2.86 -9.61 -14.46
N GLU A 93 -2.99 -10.69 -15.24
CA GLU A 93 -4.23 -11.01 -15.96
C GLU A 93 -5.36 -11.44 -15.00
N ILE A 94 -6.60 -11.04 -15.28
CA ILE A 94 -7.78 -11.34 -14.43
C ILE A 94 -8.29 -12.77 -14.68
N ARG A 95 -7.47 -13.74 -14.27
CA ARG A 95 -7.74 -15.19 -14.24
C ARG A 95 -7.99 -15.66 -12.80
N GLY A 96 -8.87 -16.63 -12.58
CA GLY A 96 -8.97 -17.36 -11.30
C GLY A 96 -9.98 -16.83 -10.26
N ASP A 97 -9.94 -17.47 -9.09
CA ASP A 97 -11.03 -17.56 -8.10
C ASP A 97 -10.61 -16.97 -6.74
N ILE A 98 -10.17 -15.72 -6.75
CA ILE A 98 -9.86 -14.93 -5.55
C ILE A 98 -10.95 -13.91 -5.26
N LEU A 99 -10.93 -13.35 -4.04
CA LEU A 99 -11.75 -12.17 -3.71
C LEU A 99 -11.51 -11.02 -4.71
N PRO A 100 -12.46 -10.08 -4.86
CA PRO A 100 -12.32 -8.93 -5.75
C PRO A 100 -10.96 -8.25 -5.57
N ARG A 101 -10.20 -8.15 -6.67
CA ARG A 101 -8.82 -7.63 -6.75
C ARG A 101 -8.78 -6.11 -6.62
N ASN A 102 -9.27 -5.64 -5.49
CA ASN A 102 -9.47 -4.25 -5.18
C ASN A 102 -8.62 -3.91 -3.95
N PRO A 103 -7.59 -3.06 -4.09
CA PRO A 103 -6.93 -2.46 -2.94
C PRO A 103 -7.94 -1.70 -2.08
N TYR A 104 -7.66 -1.63 -0.78
CA TYR A 104 -8.53 -0.93 0.17
C TYR A 104 -7.74 -0.18 1.24
N LEU A 105 -8.35 0.90 1.70
CA LEU A 105 -7.85 1.80 2.72
C LEU A 105 -8.89 1.93 3.84
N ILE A 106 -8.42 1.92 5.08
CA ILE A 106 -9.23 2.26 6.26
C ILE A 106 -8.77 3.62 6.75
N LEU A 107 -9.69 4.58 6.79
CA LEU A 107 -9.42 5.92 7.29
C LEU A 107 -9.20 5.85 8.81
N GLU A 108 -8.43 6.78 9.36
CA GLU A 108 -8.45 6.98 10.82
C GLU A 108 -9.83 7.46 11.29
N GLU A 109 -10.03 7.49 12.61
CA GLU A 109 -11.28 7.96 13.21
C GLU A 109 -11.62 9.41 12.82
N ASP A 110 -12.91 9.73 12.83
CA ASP A 110 -13.36 11.11 12.58
C ASP A 110 -12.74 12.05 13.63
N PRO A 111 -12.29 13.27 13.28
CA PRO A 111 -11.79 14.24 14.26
C PRO A 111 -12.78 14.53 15.42
N TYR A 112 -14.08 14.31 15.22
CA TYR A 112 -15.10 14.42 16.27
C TYR A 112 -15.30 13.15 17.12
N SER A 113 -14.62 12.02 16.86
CA SER A 113 -14.87 10.72 17.53
C SER A 113 -14.69 10.75 19.06
N LYS A 114 -13.81 11.63 19.55
CA LYS A 114 -13.53 11.81 20.99
C LYS A 114 -14.37 12.91 21.65
N THR A 115 -15.22 13.60 20.90
CA THR A 115 -16.06 14.68 21.44
C THR A 115 -17.30 14.12 22.16
N ILE A 116 -18.03 14.97 22.88
CA ILE A 116 -19.24 14.57 23.63
C ILE A 116 -20.31 13.95 22.73
N ASN A 117 -20.38 14.38 21.46
CA ASN A 117 -21.34 13.90 20.46
C ASN A 117 -20.58 13.42 19.20
N PRO A 118 -20.02 12.19 19.20
CA PRO A 118 -19.34 11.67 18.03
C PRO A 118 -20.32 11.48 16.86
N PRO A 119 -19.87 11.66 15.60
CA PRO A 119 -20.76 11.63 14.44
C PRO A 119 -21.25 10.21 14.17
N ASN A 120 -22.56 10.08 13.91
CA ASN A 120 -23.15 8.82 13.48
C ASN A 120 -22.81 8.50 12.00
N GLN A 121 -23.18 7.29 11.57
CA GLN A 121 -22.94 6.80 10.20
C GLN A 121 -23.36 7.80 9.11
N ALA A 122 -24.57 8.37 9.21
CA ALA A 122 -25.12 9.30 8.23
C ALA A 122 -24.39 10.65 8.23
N GLN A 123 -24.00 11.16 9.41
CA GLN A 123 -23.25 12.39 9.58
C GLN A 123 -21.82 12.26 9.05
N ARG A 124 -21.11 11.16 9.38
CA ARG A 124 -19.76 10.91 8.86
C ARG A 124 -19.78 10.68 7.35
N ALA A 125 -20.75 9.93 6.83
CA ALA A 125 -20.92 9.74 5.39
C ALA A 125 -21.19 11.08 4.67
N ALA A 126 -22.12 11.91 5.17
CA ALA A 126 -22.40 13.22 4.60
C ALA A 126 -21.17 14.15 4.58
N ASN A 127 -20.40 14.15 5.68
CA ASN A 127 -19.17 14.92 5.78
C ASN A 127 -18.13 14.51 4.73
N LEU A 128 -17.85 13.20 4.63
CA LEU A 128 -16.87 12.64 3.68
C LEU A 128 -17.32 12.80 2.22
N ILE A 129 -18.62 12.64 1.93
CA ILE A 129 -19.19 12.92 0.60
C ILE A 129 -18.98 14.39 0.24
N ASN A 130 -19.37 15.34 1.10
CA ASN A 130 -19.23 16.76 0.77
C ASN A 130 -17.77 17.20 0.66
N SER A 131 -16.86 16.68 1.49
CA SER A 131 -15.42 16.88 1.31
C SER A 131 -14.94 16.32 -0.05
N SER A 132 -15.48 15.16 -0.48
CA SER A 132 -15.19 14.58 -1.80
C SER A 132 -15.74 15.41 -2.95
N LEU A 133 -16.94 15.99 -2.82
CA LEU A 133 -17.51 16.87 -3.83
C LEU A 133 -16.72 18.17 -3.97
N LYS A 134 -16.20 18.74 -2.86
CA LYS A 134 -15.25 19.85 -2.93
C LYS A 134 -13.98 19.48 -3.72
N PHE A 135 -13.41 18.30 -3.48
CA PHE A 135 -12.27 17.79 -4.25
C PHE A 135 -12.60 17.67 -5.75
N ILE A 136 -13.74 17.04 -6.08
CA ILE A 136 -14.23 16.87 -7.46
C ILE A 136 -14.39 18.22 -8.18
N ILE A 137 -15.03 19.20 -7.54
CA ILE A 137 -15.25 20.51 -8.15
C ILE A 137 -13.92 21.29 -8.26
N THR A 138 -13.05 21.24 -7.25
CA THR A 138 -11.71 21.86 -7.30
C THR A 138 -10.86 21.27 -8.44
N LEU A 139 -10.96 19.97 -8.67
CA LEU A 139 -10.33 19.28 -9.80
C LEU A 139 -10.94 19.72 -11.15
N ARG A 140 -12.27 19.79 -11.27
CA ARG A 140 -12.98 20.22 -12.50
C ARG A 140 -12.78 21.70 -12.83
N ASN A 141 -12.68 22.57 -11.83
CA ASN A 141 -12.32 23.98 -11.96
C ASN A 141 -10.85 24.16 -12.38
N GLU A 142 -10.06 23.08 -12.35
CA GLU A 142 -8.61 23.04 -12.60
C GLU A 142 -7.82 23.95 -11.62
N THR A 143 -8.29 24.05 -10.37
CA THR A 143 -7.72 24.86 -9.28
C THR A 143 -7.08 24.04 -8.15
N LEU A 144 -7.02 22.71 -8.30
CA LEU A 144 -6.37 21.83 -7.31
C LEU A 144 -4.86 22.10 -7.32
N LYS A 145 -4.25 22.13 -6.13
CA LYS A 145 -2.79 22.29 -6.01
C LYS A 145 -2.08 21.12 -6.74
N PRO A 146 -1.19 21.39 -7.71
CA PRO A 146 -0.41 20.34 -8.36
C PRO A 146 0.40 19.52 -7.35
N ASP A 147 0.47 18.21 -7.57
CA ASP A 147 1.34 17.33 -6.78
C ASP A 147 2.82 17.53 -7.19
N VAL A 148 3.69 17.42 -6.19
CA VAL A 148 5.15 17.57 -6.31
C VAL A 148 5.87 16.59 -5.39
N THR A 149 7.16 16.33 -5.59
CA THR A 149 7.95 15.50 -4.67
C THR A 149 8.21 16.22 -3.34
N PRO A 150 8.20 15.53 -2.18
CA PRO A 150 8.27 16.19 -0.86
C PRO A 150 9.56 16.95 -0.57
N LYS A 151 10.72 16.34 -0.88
CA LYS A 151 12.04 16.91 -0.55
C LYS A 151 12.45 18.06 -1.48
N HIS A 152 12.04 18.04 -2.75
CA HIS A 152 12.62 18.91 -3.80
C HIS A 152 11.59 19.69 -4.65
N GLY A 153 10.29 19.41 -4.52
CA GLY A 153 9.25 20.13 -5.27
C GLY A 153 9.13 19.77 -6.75
N ASN A 154 9.74 18.67 -7.20
CA ASN A 154 9.71 18.25 -8.60
C ASN A 154 8.27 17.86 -9.02
N PRO A 155 7.73 18.35 -10.15
CA PRO A 155 6.38 18.05 -10.59
C PRO A 155 6.05 16.56 -10.76
N LEU A 156 4.75 16.24 -10.65
CA LEU A 156 4.17 14.93 -10.89
C LEU A 156 2.94 15.05 -11.80
N THR A 157 2.67 14.05 -12.63
CA THR A 157 1.48 14.04 -13.51
C THR A 157 0.20 14.09 -12.69
N MET A 158 -0.73 14.94 -13.10
CA MET A 158 -2.08 15.06 -12.56
C MET A 158 -3.12 14.44 -13.50
N GLN A 159 -2.73 13.99 -14.70
CA GLN A 159 -3.64 13.44 -15.69
C GLN A 159 -4.41 12.20 -15.18
N CYS A 160 -3.79 11.39 -14.32
CA CYS A 160 -4.43 10.23 -13.69
C CYS A 160 -5.73 10.59 -12.94
N TYR A 161 -5.83 11.76 -12.30
CA TYR A 161 -7.03 12.17 -11.54
C TYR A 161 -8.31 12.27 -12.39
N ARG A 162 -8.20 12.43 -13.73
CA ARG A 162 -9.35 12.37 -14.63
C ARG A 162 -10.04 10.99 -14.62
N ASN A 163 -9.35 9.94 -14.13
CA ASN A 163 -9.90 8.60 -14.00
C ASN A 163 -10.54 8.30 -12.63
N LEU A 164 -10.51 9.25 -11.67
CA LEU A 164 -10.87 8.99 -10.27
C LEU A 164 -12.38 8.90 -10.01
N PHE A 165 -13.18 9.65 -10.77
CA PHE A 165 -14.63 9.78 -10.57
C PHE A 165 -15.37 9.68 -11.90
N GLY A 166 -16.61 9.17 -11.88
CA GLY A 166 -17.39 8.98 -13.11
C GLY A 166 -16.81 7.90 -14.04
N THR A 167 -16.01 6.98 -13.47
CA THR A 167 -15.35 5.87 -14.19
C THR A 167 -15.75 4.52 -13.61
N THR A 168 -15.78 3.48 -14.44
CA THR A 168 -16.03 2.10 -14.00
C THR A 168 -15.31 1.11 -14.92
N ARG A 169 -14.88 -0.02 -14.37
CA ARG A 169 -14.54 -1.21 -15.16
C ARG A 169 -15.81 -1.76 -15.81
N ILE A 170 -15.69 -2.25 -17.04
CA ILE A 170 -16.66 -3.13 -17.70
C ILE A 170 -15.93 -4.20 -18.55
N PRO A 171 -16.54 -5.37 -18.81
CA PRO A 171 -16.05 -6.31 -19.81
C PRO A 171 -16.00 -5.71 -21.22
N GLU A 172 -15.04 -6.14 -22.06
CA GLU A 172 -15.08 -5.84 -23.49
C GLU A 172 -15.98 -6.86 -24.22
N PHE A 173 -16.99 -6.38 -24.95
CA PHE A 173 -18.07 -7.23 -25.47
C PHE A 173 -17.82 -7.91 -26.82
N GLU A 174 -16.68 -7.66 -27.48
CA GLU A 174 -16.35 -8.26 -28.77
C GLU A 174 -16.26 -9.80 -28.71
N GLU A 175 -16.49 -10.45 -29.86
CA GLU A 175 -16.42 -11.91 -29.98
C GLU A 175 -15.02 -12.45 -29.67
N HIS A 176 -14.99 -13.63 -29.04
CA HIS A 176 -13.78 -14.33 -28.55
C HIS A 176 -12.86 -13.55 -27.58
N ASN A 177 -13.13 -12.27 -27.34
CA ASN A 177 -12.36 -11.43 -26.45
C ASN A 177 -12.77 -11.63 -24.98
N HIS A 178 -11.79 -11.67 -24.08
CA HIS A 178 -11.95 -11.82 -22.63
C HIS A 178 -11.20 -10.72 -21.84
N ASP A 179 -11.02 -9.54 -22.45
CA ASP A 179 -10.45 -8.35 -21.83
C ASP A 179 -11.51 -7.47 -21.13
N ILE A 180 -11.04 -6.41 -20.46
CA ILE A 180 -11.84 -5.36 -19.85
C ILE A 180 -11.50 -3.99 -20.44
N LYS A 181 -12.38 -3.01 -20.21
CA LYS A 181 -12.15 -1.61 -20.53
C LYS A 181 -12.71 -0.68 -19.46
N MET A 182 -12.17 0.52 -19.39
CA MET A 182 -12.68 1.59 -18.53
C MET A 182 -13.77 2.37 -19.28
N ARG A 183 -15.02 2.29 -18.80
CA ARG A 183 -16.09 3.22 -19.20
C ARG A 183 -15.90 4.51 -18.38
N LYS A 184 -16.04 5.65 -19.06
CA LYS A 184 -16.01 7.00 -18.49
C LYS A 184 -17.24 7.77 -18.99
N TYR A 185 -17.50 8.91 -18.37
CA TYR A 185 -18.32 9.99 -18.91
C TYR A 185 -17.92 10.37 -20.37
N GLU A 186 -18.83 11.03 -21.10
CA GLU A 186 -18.50 11.66 -22.40
C GLU A 186 -17.74 12.96 -22.16
N HIS A 187 -18.28 13.86 -21.33
CA HIS A 187 -17.60 15.04 -20.83
C HIS A 187 -17.55 15.05 -19.29
N ILE A 188 -16.46 15.58 -18.71
CA ILE A 188 -16.14 15.39 -17.28
C ILE A 188 -17.20 15.95 -16.33
N ASN A 189 -17.98 16.95 -16.76
CA ASN A 189 -19.01 17.59 -15.95
C ASN A 189 -20.33 16.79 -15.87
N ASP A 190 -20.53 15.81 -16.75
CA ASP A 190 -21.84 15.16 -16.96
C ASP A 190 -22.20 14.21 -15.81
N SER A 191 -21.17 13.58 -15.22
CA SER A 191 -21.31 12.79 -14.00
C SER A 191 -21.60 13.73 -12.81
N ARG A 192 -22.83 13.69 -12.30
CA ARG A 192 -23.34 14.64 -11.26
C ARG A 192 -23.99 13.97 -10.04
N HIS A 193 -24.20 12.66 -10.08
CA HIS A 193 -24.85 11.88 -9.03
C HIS A 193 -23.91 10.88 -8.37
N ILE A 194 -24.26 10.45 -7.16
CA ILE A 194 -23.67 9.29 -6.49
C ILE A 194 -24.65 8.11 -6.54
N LEU A 195 -24.09 6.90 -6.50
CA LEU A 195 -24.82 5.67 -6.23
C LEU A 195 -24.72 5.37 -4.73
N ILE A 196 -25.83 5.14 -4.04
CA ILE A 196 -25.87 4.80 -2.62
C ILE A 196 -26.40 3.36 -2.49
N ILE A 197 -25.71 2.51 -1.74
CA ILE A 197 -26.12 1.13 -1.45
C ILE A 197 -26.29 0.94 0.06
N ALA A 198 -27.47 0.49 0.48
CA ALA A 198 -27.81 0.17 1.86
C ALA A 198 -28.73 -1.06 1.90
N ASN A 199 -28.38 -2.11 2.67
CA ASN A 199 -29.14 -3.37 2.76
C ASN A 199 -29.66 -3.87 1.38
N ASN A 200 -28.74 -4.10 0.44
CA ASN A 200 -28.96 -4.51 -0.95
C ASN A 200 -29.92 -3.64 -1.79
N GLN A 201 -30.33 -2.47 -1.30
CA GLN A 201 -31.11 -1.48 -2.03
C GLN A 201 -30.18 -0.41 -2.61
N PHE A 202 -30.42 -0.04 -3.86
CA PHE A 202 -29.61 0.88 -4.64
C PHE A 202 -30.40 2.18 -4.84
N TYR A 203 -29.75 3.33 -4.66
CA TYR A 203 -30.37 4.65 -4.81
C TYR A 203 -29.45 5.57 -5.61
N THR A 204 -30.03 6.48 -6.40
CA THR A 204 -29.30 7.58 -7.06
C THR A 204 -29.71 8.92 -6.48
N LEU A 205 -28.71 9.76 -6.19
CA LEU A 205 -28.89 11.14 -5.74
C LEU A 205 -27.97 12.06 -6.55
N GLU A 206 -28.54 13.02 -7.28
CA GLU A 206 -27.75 14.11 -7.86
C GLU A 206 -27.27 15.03 -6.74
N VAL A 207 -25.96 15.29 -6.69
CA VAL A 207 -25.30 15.99 -5.55
C VAL A 207 -24.55 17.26 -5.94
N ILE A 208 -24.36 17.49 -7.24
CA ILE A 208 -23.80 18.73 -7.80
C ILE A 208 -24.65 19.22 -8.99
N THR A 209 -24.75 20.54 -9.15
CA THR A 209 -25.56 21.17 -10.21
C THR A 209 -25.07 20.84 -11.62
N GLU A 210 -25.91 21.08 -12.61
CA GLU A 210 -25.50 21.12 -14.03
C GLU A 210 -24.41 22.17 -14.27
N TYR A 211 -23.60 21.97 -15.32
CA TYR A 211 -22.62 22.94 -15.78
C TYR A 211 -23.26 23.88 -16.80
N THR A 212 -23.17 25.19 -16.57
CA THR A 212 -23.43 26.20 -17.60
C THR A 212 -22.22 27.12 -17.73
N GLU A 213 -21.93 27.57 -18.94
CA GLU A 213 -20.79 28.47 -19.18
C GLU A 213 -21.06 29.83 -18.54
N GLU A 214 -22.31 30.28 -18.55
CA GLU A 214 -22.80 31.50 -17.91
C GLU A 214 -22.50 31.50 -16.40
N GLU A 215 -22.92 30.45 -15.68
CA GLU A 215 -22.67 30.32 -14.24
C GLU A 215 -21.18 30.19 -13.92
N TYR A 216 -20.42 29.49 -14.76
CA TYR A 216 -18.96 29.43 -14.62
C TYR A 216 -18.31 30.79 -14.85
N GLN A 217 -18.77 31.59 -15.81
CA GLN A 217 -18.22 32.93 -16.04
C GLN A 217 -18.56 33.92 -14.92
N GLU A 218 -19.71 33.81 -14.26
CA GLU A 218 -20.03 34.62 -13.08
C GLU A 218 -19.31 34.15 -11.81
N THR A 219 -19.40 32.86 -11.48
CA THR A 219 -18.96 32.33 -10.17
C THR A 219 -17.52 31.83 -10.13
N LYS A 220 -16.93 31.54 -11.30
CA LYS A 220 -15.67 30.78 -11.47
C LYS A 220 -15.66 29.38 -10.86
N SER A 221 -16.82 28.80 -10.53
CA SER A 221 -16.99 27.39 -10.20
C SER A 221 -17.87 26.69 -11.24
N LYS A 222 -17.48 25.50 -11.70
CA LYS A 222 -18.24 24.73 -12.70
C LYS A 222 -19.51 24.08 -12.14
N HIS A 223 -19.60 23.95 -10.82
CA HIS A 223 -20.77 23.39 -10.13
C HIS A 223 -20.96 24.04 -8.75
N LYS A 224 -22.18 23.92 -8.22
CA LYS A 224 -22.52 24.10 -6.80
C LYS A 224 -22.87 22.74 -6.18
N ILE A 225 -22.69 22.59 -4.87
CA ILE A 225 -23.06 21.37 -4.13
C ILE A 225 -24.52 21.46 -3.70
N TRP A 226 -25.37 20.46 -3.99
CA TRP A 226 -26.80 20.54 -3.70
C TRP A 226 -27.13 20.58 -2.19
N PHE A 227 -26.38 19.86 -1.35
CA PHE A 227 -26.70 19.66 0.06
C PHE A 227 -25.52 19.98 0.98
N ASN A 228 -25.76 20.72 2.07
CA ASN A 228 -24.78 20.84 3.14
C ASN A 228 -24.71 19.56 4.01
N ASP A 229 -23.68 19.44 4.85
CA ASP A 229 -23.41 18.22 5.64
C ASP A 229 -24.61 17.78 6.49
N HIS A 230 -25.42 18.73 7.00
CA HIS A 230 -26.63 18.44 7.77
C HIS A 230 -27.78 17.96 6.86
N GLU A 231 -28.09 18.70 5.79
CA GLU A 231 -29.11 18.31 4.80
C GLU A 231 -28.87 16.90 4.25
N LEU A 232 -27.62 16.61 3.85
CA LEU A 232 -27.23 15.31 3.32
C LEU A 232 -27.29 14.21 4.40
N SER A 233 -26.93 14.50 5.65
CA SER A 233 -27.05 13.52 6.75
C SER A 233 -28.49 13.09 7.01
N LEU A 234 -29.48 13.99 6.82
CA LEU A 234 -30.89 13.63 6.94
C LEU A 234 -31.35 12.69 5.82
N ILE A 235 -30.92 12.95 4.57
CA ILE A 235 -31.21 12.08 3.42
C ILE A 235 -30.58 10.70 3.60
N LEU A 236 -29.32 10.63 4.05
CA LEU A 236 -28.62 9.36 4.29
C LEU A 236 -29.23 8.60 5.48
N GLN A 237 -29.64 9.29 6.56
CA GLN A 237 -30.33 8.68 7.69
C GLN A 237 -31.69 8.11 7.25
N GLN A 238 -32.45 8.83 6.42
CA GLN A 238 -33.69 8.34 5.85
C GLN A 238 -33.46 7.09 4.99
N ILE A 239 -32.44 7.07 4.12
CA ILE A 239 -32.07 5.88 3.33
C ILE A 239 -31.72 4.69 4.24
N ILE A 240 -30.94 4.92 5.30
CA ILE A 240 -30.59 3.91 6.30
C ILE A 240 -31.86 3.34 6.96
N ASP A 241 -32.78 4.20 7.40
CA ASP A 241 -33.94 3.76 8.18
C ASP A 241 -35.08 3.22 7.33
N GLU A 242 -35.23 3.65 6.07
CA GLU A 242 -36.09 2.96 5.09
C GLU A 242 -35.49 1.59 4.71
N SER A 243 -34.19 1.51 4.42
CA SER A 243 -33.56 0.26 3.99
C SER A 243 -33.62 -0.84 5.05
N LYS A 244 -33.62 -0.48 6.35
CA LYS A 244 -33.83 -1.38 7.49
C LYS A 244 -35.26 -1.93 7.64
N LYS A 245 -36.27 -1.31 7.02
CA LYS A 245 -37.65 -1.85 7.01
C LYS A 245 -37.79 -3.04 6.07
N VAL A 246 -36.90 -3.17 5.09
CA VAL A 246 -36.79 -4.36 4.25
C VAL A 246 -36.04 -5.43 5.05
N ASP A 247 -36.77 -6.50 5.38
CA ASP A 247 -36.21 -7.70 6.00
C ASP A 247 -34.94 -8.18 5.27
N ALA A 248 -33.94 -8.59 6.04
CA ALA A 248 -32.63 -8.96 5.53
C ALA A 248 -32.71 -10.18 4.59
N VAL A 249 -33.56 -11.18 4.87
CA VAL A 249 -33.71 -12.34 3.98
C VAL A 249 -34.35 -11.93 2.64
N LYS A 250 -35.29 -10.98 2.66
CA LYS A 250 -35.86 -10.40 1.43
C LYS A 250 -34.89 -9.56 0.63
N SER A 251 -33.97 -8.81 1.26
CA SER A 251 -33.05 -7.91 0.56
C SER A 251 -32.09 -8.65 -0.38
N ILE A 252 -31.75 -9.90 -0.05
CA ILE A 252 -30.82 -10.78 -0.80
C ILE A 252 -31.32 -11.08 -2.22
N ASN A 253 -32.64 -11.02 -2.46
CA ASN A 253 -33.22 -11.08 -3.81
C ASN A 253 -32.77 -9.91 -4.71
N ASN A 254 -32.02 -8.94 -4.17
CA ASN A 254 -31.44 -7.81 -4.88
C ASN A 254 -29.90 -7.72 -4.71
N SER A 255 -29.22 -8.82 -4.39
CA SER A 255 -27.74 -8.97 -4.27
C SER A 255 -26.95 -8.81 -5.59
N ILE A 256 -27.36 -7.88 -6.44
CA ILE A 256 -26.84 -7.63 -7.79
C ILE A 256 -25.35 -7.24 -7.75
N GLY A 257 -24.87 -6.68 -6.63
CA GLY A 257 -23.46 -6.39 -6.38
C GLY A 257 -22.54 -7.60 -6.49
N SER A 258 -23.02 -8.79 -6.10
CA SER A 258 -22.24 -10.06 -6.19
C SER A 258 -21.85 -10.42 -7.63
N LEU A 259 -22.56 -9.91 -8.64
CA LEU A 259 -22.22 -10.13 -10.04
C LEU A 259 -20.85 -9.52 -10.40
N THR A 260 -20.46 -8.42 -9.73
CA THR A 260 -19.13 -7.78 -9.90
C THR A 260 -17.98 -8.57 -9.26
N THR A 261 -18.28 -9.65 -8.51
CA THR A 261 -17.28 -10.57 -7.93
C THR A 261 -17.14 -11.89 -8.71
N GLN A 262 -17.78 -11.99 -9.89
CA GLN A 262 -17.64 -13.14 -10.75
C GLN A 262 -16.31 -13.17 -11.51
N THR A 263 -15.92 -14.37 -11.92
CA THR A 263 -14.86 -14.53 -12.94
C THR A 263 -15.22 -13.74 -14.20
N LEU A 264 -14.25 -13.12 -14.87
CA LEU A 264 -14.50 -12.19 -15.97
C LEU A 264 -15.37 -12.77 -17.10
N LYS A 265 -15.24 -14.07 -17.41
CA LYS A 265 -16.14 -14.79 -18.35
C LYS A 265 -17.60 -14.75 -17.90
N HIS A 266 -17.89 -15.04 -16.64
CA HIS A 266 -19.25 -15.05 -16.10
C HIS A 266 -19.76 -13.62 -15.84
N TRP A 267 -18.89 -12.68 -15.46
CA TRP A 267 -19.25 -11.26 -15.37
C TRP A 267 -19.64 -10.68 -16.73
N LYS A 268 -18.92 -11.00 -17.83
CA LYS A 268 -19.30 -10.61 -19.21
C LYS A 268 -20.72 -11.08 -19.57
N LEU A 269 -21.09 -12.30 -19.20
CA LEU A 269 -22.43 -12.84 -19.46
C LEU A 269 -23.51 -12.18 -18.58
N ALA A 270 -23.26 -12.07 -17.27
CA ALA A 270 -24.17 -11.42 -16.32
C ALA A 270 -24.41 -9.94 -16.65
N ARG A 271 -23.36 -9.25 -17.11
CA ARG A 271 -23.39 -7.85 -17.52
C ARG A 271 -24.19 -7.62 -18.81
N LEU A 272 -24.11 -8.55 -19.78
CA LEU A 272 -24.98 -8.53 -20.96
C LEU A 272 -26.46 -8.69 -20.59
N GLU A 273 -26.78 -9.66 -19.72
CA GLU A 273 -28.14 -9.86 -19.22
C GLU A 273 -28.66 -8.62 -18.46
N LEU A 274 -27.82 -7.98 -17.64
CA LEU A 274 -28.13 -6.71 -16.98
C LEU A 274 -28.35 -5.55 -17.98
N GLU A 275 -27.49 -5.37 -18.98
CA GLU A 275 -27.66 -4.28 -19.96
C GLU A 275 -28.90 -4.49 -20.85
N GLN A 276 -29.29 -5.75 -21.14
CA GLN A 276 -30.54 -6.06 -21.85
C GLN A 276 -31.79 -5.81 -20.99
N SER A 277 -31.76 -6.18 -19.70
CA SER A 277 -32.93 -6.12 -18.81
C SER A 277 -33.09 -4.78 -18.07
N ASN A 278 -32.02 -3.99 -17.95
CA ASN A 278 -31.90 -2.86 -17.02
C ASN A 278 -31.04 -1.68 -17.54
N LEU A 279 -30.96 -1.46 -18.85
CA LEU A 279 -30.05 -0.48 -19.50
C LEU A 279 -29.91 0.87 -18.76
N GLU A 280 -30.99 1.57 -18.46
CA GLU A 280 -30.95 2.88 -17.80
C GLU A 280 -30.48 2.83 -16.33
N ASN A 281 -30.77 1.73 -15.64
CA ASN A 281 -30.26 1.50 -14.28
C ASN A 281 -28.74 1.25 -14.30
N ILE A 282 -28.26 0.59 -15.34
CA ILE A 282 -26.82 0.31 -15.51
C ILE A 282 -26.05 1.57 -15.91
N ARG A 283 -26.59 2.42 -16.80
CA ARG A 283 -26.03 3.78 -17.05
C ARG A 283 -25.91 4.58 -15.75
N LYS A 284 -27.01 4.66 -14.97
CA LYS A 284 -27.01 5.32 -13.65
C LYS A 284 -25.94 4.78 -12.70
N ILE A 285 -25.61 3.49 -12.73
CA ILE A 285 -24.52 2.92 -11.95
C ILE A 285 -23.15 3.32 -12.51
N ASP A 286 -22.93 3.16 -13.82
CA ASP A 286 -21.65 3.43 -14.48
C ASP A 286 -21.25 4.91 -14.42
N ASP A 287 -22.22 5.80 -14.64
CA ASP A 287 -22.02 7.25 -14.78
C ASP A 287 -21.93 7.97 -13.42
N ALA A 288 -22.17 7.27 -12.30
CA ALA A 288 -22.08 7.82 -10.95
C ALA A 288 -20.64 8.27 -10.62
N LEU A 289 -20.50 9.39 -9.91
CA LEU A 289 -19.22 9.95 -9.46
C LEU A 289 -18.40 8.89 -8.70
N PHE A 290 -19.01 8.29 -7.69
CA PHE A 290 -18.52 7.17 -6.90
C PHE A 290 -19.71 6.46 -6.23
N VAL A 291 -19.45 5.31 -5.59
CA VAL A 291 -20.45 4.58 -4.80
C VAL A 291 -20.29 4.91 -3.32
N VAL A 292 -21.39 5.06 -2.59
CA VAL A 292 -21.45 5.17 -1.13
C VAL A 292 -22.09 3.91 -0.58
N ILE A 293 -21.41 3.21 0.31
CA ILE A 293 -21.93 2.03 1.00
C ILE A 293 -22.23 2.39 2.45
N LEU A 294 -23.51 2.28 2.83
CA LEU A 294 -23.97 2.46 4.21
C LEU A 294 -24.09 1.07 4.84
N ASP A 295 -22.96 0.58 5.34
CA ASP A 295 -22.80 -0.80 5.80
C ASP A 295 -23.34 -0.99 7.23
N SER A 296 -24.11 -2.04 7.48
CA SER A 296 -24.80 -2.28 8.75
C SER A 296 -23.96 -2.98 9.83
N ASN A 297 -22.69 -3.33 9.57
CA ASN A 297 -21.82 -3.89 10.61
C ASN A 297 -21.27 -2.78 11.53
N ALA A 298 -20.71 -3.19 12.67
CA ALA A 298 -20.05 -2.31 13.63
C ALA A 298 -18.68 -2.87 14.08
N PRO A 299 -17.67 -2.93 13.18
CA PRO A 299 -16.38 -3.57 13.48
C PRO A 299 -15.54 -2.79 14.51
N GLU A 300 -15.00 -3.46 15.53
CA GLU A 300 -14.23 -2.82 16.60
C GLU A 300 -12.72 -3.05 16.44
N THR A 301 -12.31 -4.29 16.17
CA THR A 301 -10.91 -4.68 16.01
C THR A 301 -10.38 -4.34 14.62
N ASP A 302 -9.05 -4.24 14.51
CA ASP A 302 -8.38 -3.92 13.24
C ASP A 302 -8.57 -5.03 12.18
N GLY A 303 -8.73 -6.29 12.58
CA GLY A 303 -9.08 -7.40 11.70
C GLY A 303 -10.54 -7.35 11.21
N GLU A 304 -11.51 -7.06 12.08
CA GLU A 304 -12.91 -6.90 11.67
C GLU A 304 -13.09 -5.69 10.75
N LYS A 305 -12.42 -4.57 11.05
CA LYS A 305 -12.41 -3.38 10.19
C LYS A 305 -11.86 -3.72 8.80
N THR A 306 -10.80 -4.52 8.75
CA THR A 306 -10.21 -5.03 7.52
C THR A 306 -11.21 -5.85 6.69
N ALA A 307 -11.87 -6.85 7.28
CA ALA A 307 -12.85 -7.67 6.57
C ALA A 307 -14.09 -6.86 6.11
N VAL A 308 -14.67 -6.04 7.00
CA VAL A 308 -15.87 -5.25 6.70
C VAL A 308 -15.61 -4.22 5.60
N ILE A 309 -14.49 -3.50 5.64
CA ILE A 309 -14.16 -2.53 4.58
C ILE A 309 -13.81 -3.25 3.27
N SER A 310 -12.93 -4.25 3.29
CA SER A 310 -12.45 -4.89 2.05
C SER A 310 -13.53 -5.65 1.29
N HIS A 311 -14.38 -6.43 1.99
CA HIS A 311 -15.38 -7.28 1.32
C HIS A 311 -16.75 -7.38 2.02
N GLY A 312 -16.96 -6.77 3.19
CA GLY A 312 -18.20 -6.90 3.96
C GLY A 312 -18.33 -8.27 4.65
N THR A 313 -19.41 -8.48 5.41
CA THR A 313 -19.59 -9.74 6.15
C THR A 313 -20.24 -10.85 5.33
N SER A 314 -19.89 -12.10 5.65
CA SER A 314 -20.59 -13.31 5.20
C SER A 314 -21.25 -13.94 6.44
N VAL A 315 -22.59 -13.91 6.51
CA VAL A 315 -23.40 -14.36 7.66
C VAL A 315 -24.66 -15.02 7.14
N LEU A 316 -24.93 -16.25 7.58
CA LEU A 316 -26.15 -16.97 7.22
C LEU A 316 -27.26 -16.76 8.26
N SER A 317 -28.50 -16.64 7.80
CA SER A 317 -29.70 -16.67 8.63
C SER A 317 -29.98 -18.08 9.17
N ALA A 318 -30.94 -18.21 10.09
CA ALA A 318 -31.42 -19.51 10.57
C ALA A 318 -31.98 -20.39 9.44
N ASP A 319 -32.49 -19.78 8.36
CA ASP A 319 -32.99 -20.45 7.16
C ASP A 319 -31.90 -20.68 6.08
N ASN A 320 -30.61 -20.56 6.46
CA ASN A 320 -29.44 -20.75 5.59
C ASN A 320 -29.39 -19.78 4.39
N VAL A 321 -29.73 -18.50 4.60
CA VAL A 321 -29.68 -17.46 3.55
C VAL A 321 -28.68 -16.34 3.93
N GLN A 322 -27.87 -15.88 2.98
CA GLN A 322 -26.76 -14.93 3.17
C GLN A 322 -27.21 -13.51 3.52
N VAL A 323 -27.43 -13.22 4.80
CA VAL A 323 -27.77 -11.87 5.31
C VAL A 323 -26.55 -10.96 5.55
N GLY A 324 -25.34 -11.42 5.23
CA GLY A 324 -24.10 -10.64 5.33
C GLY A 324 -23.99 -9.54 4.27
N THR A 325 -23.27 -8.46 4.61
CA THR A 325 -23.22 -7.24 3.79
C THR A 325 -22.33 -7.34 2.55
N CYS A 326 -21.63 -8.46 2.32
CA CYS A 326 -20.75 -8.65 1.17
C CYS A 326 -21.44 -8.47 -0.19
N THR A 327 -22.74 -8.73 -0.22
CA THR A 327 -23.64 -8.55 -1.38
C THR A 327 -23.93 -7.09 -1.71
N SER A 328 -23.82 -6.19 -0.71
CA SER A 328 -24.04 -4.73 -0.82
C SER A 328 -22.75 -3.99 -1.18
N ARG A 329 -22.21 -4.26 -2.38
CA ARG A 329 -20.96 -3.70 -2.93
C ARG A 329 -21.05 -3.55 -4.45
N TRP A 330 -20.14 -2.80 -5.06
CA TRP A 330 -19.96 -2.70 -6.52
C TRP A 330 -18.48 -2.50 -6.88
N TYR A 331 -17.75 -3.61 -7.09
CA TYR A 331 -16.29 -3.61 -7.13
C TYR A 331 -15.66 -3.08 -8.43
N ASP A 332 -16.47 -2.76 -9.44
CA ASP A 332 -16.01 -2.16 -10.70
C ASP A 332 -15.75 -0.64 -10.60
N LYS A 333 -16.13 0.01 -9.50
CA LYS A 333 -16.04 1.47 -9.28
C LYS A 333 -15.38 1.80 -7.93
N LEU A 334 -14.95 3.07 -7.77
CA LEU A 334 -14.57 3.64 -6.48
C LEU A 334 -15.75 3.59 -5.48
N GLN A 335 -15.54 2.99 -4.31
CA GLN A 335 -16.52 2.86 -3.23
C GLN A 335 -16.02 3.55 -1.95
N LEU A 336 -16.82 4.46 -1.40
CA LEU A 336 -16.69 5.02 -0.06
C LEU A 336 -17.62 4.25 0.90
N ILE A 337 -17.05 3.58 1.90
CA ILE A 337 -17.78 2.71 2.83
C ILE A 337 -17.81 3.37 4.21
N VAL A 338 -18.98 3.46 4.82
CA VAL A 338 -19.15 3.93 6.21
C VAL A 338 -20.05 2.94 6.97
N THR A 339 -19.55 2.42 8.09
CA THR A 339 -20.22 1.41 8.93
C THR A 339 -21.18 2.04 9.95
N GLN A 340 -22.00 1.23 10.63
CA GLN A 340 -22.94 1.71 11.65
C GLN A 340 -22.23 2.42 12.82
N ASN A 341 -21.04 1.96 13.21
CA ASN A 341 -20.19 2.60 14.23
C ASN A 341 -19.21 3.65 13.64
N SER A 342 -19.53 4.21 12.47
CA SER A 342 -18.76 5.30 11.83
C SER A 342 -17.30 4.98 11.51
N VAL A 343 -16.92 3.70 11.36
CA VAL A 343 -15.65 3.36 10.69
C VAL A 343 -15.80 3.65 9.20
N ALA A 344 -14.80 4.30 8.61
CA ALA A 344 -14.81 4.67 7.20
C ALA A 344 -13.64 4.01 6.46
N GLY A 345 -13.87 3.67 5.20
CA GLY A 345 -12.87 3.08 4.32
C GLY A 345 -13.19 3.28 2.86
N VAL A 346 -12.22 3.03 1.99
CA VAL A 346 -12.36 3.17 0.54
C VAL A 346 -11.80 1.94 -0.16
N VAL A 347 -12.53 1.47 -1.18
CA VAL A 347 -12.19 0.33 -2.04
C VAL A 347 -12.24 0.82 -3.49
N TRP A 348 -11.24 0.49 -4.31
CA TRP A 348 -11.20 0.95 -5.71
C TRP A 348 -10.67 -0.12 -6.67
N GLU A 349 -10.86 0.08 -7.97
CA GLU A 349 -10.22 -0.74 -9.00
C GLU A 349 -8.83 -0.15 -9.35
N SER A 350 -7.79 -0.90 -9.00
CA SER A 350 -6.39 -0.72 -9.40
C SER A 350 -6.16 -0.32 -10.87
N MET A 351 -6.96 -0.85 -11.81
CA MET A 351 -6.83 -0.56 -13.25
C MET A 351 -7.14 0.91 -13.57
N SER A 352 -8.22 1.46 -12.99
CA SER A 352 -8.58 2.86 -13.26
C SER A 352 -7.64 3.83 -12.56
N MET A 353 -7.13 3.48 -11.36
CA MET A 353 -6.37 4.39 -10.52
C MET A 353 -5.28 3.73 -9.66
N ASP A 354 -4.11 4.38 -9.59
CA ASP A 354 -3.03 4.00 -8.67
C ASP A 354 -3.30 4.48 -7.24
N SER A 355 -2.68 3.80 -6.28
CA SER A 355 -2.72 4.15 -4.85
C SER A 355 -2.35 5.61 -4.56
N THR A 356 -1.45 6.25 -5.30
CA THR A 356 -0.95 7.60 -4.97
C THR A 356 -2.00 8.72 -5.13
N ALA A 357 -2.83 8.65 -6.16
CA ALA A 357 -3.89 9.62 -6.41
C ALA A 357 -5.12 9.38 -5.52
N ILE A 358 -5.40 8.10 -5.19
CA ILE A 358 -6.33 7.73 -4.12
C ILE A 358 -5.83 8.31 -2.79
N LEU A 359 -4.55 8.13 -2.46
CA LEU A 359 -3.94 8.60 -1.22
C LEU A 359 -4.05 10.12 -1.07
N ARG A 360 -3.80 10.89 -2.14
CA ARG A 360 -4.05 12.35 -2.19
C ARG A 360 -5.50 12.69 -1.86
N PHE A 361 -6.44 12.04 -2.54
CA PHE A 361 -7.87 12.27 -2.34
C PHE A 361 -8.28 12.00 -0.89
N ILE A 362 -7.81 10.90 -0.28
CA ILE A 362 -8.10 10.58 1.13
C ILE A 362 -7.41 11.57 2.09
N SER A 363 -6.18 12.01 1.83
CA SER A 363 -5.51 13.09 2.58
C SER A 363 -6.38 14.35 2.64
N ASP A 364 -6.82 14.84 1.48
CA ASP A 364 -7.51 16.12 1.38
C ASP A 364 -8.90 16.09 2.02
N ILE A 365 -9.69 15.02 1.81
CA ILE A 365 -11.04 14.94 2.41
C ILE A 365 -11.00 14.79 3.93
N TYR A 366 -10.02 14.06 4.46
CA TYR A 366 -9.80 13.93 5.91
C TYR A 366 -9.32 15.25 6.50
N THR A 367 -8.42 15.96 5.81
CA THR A 367 -7.90 17.24 6.29
C THR A 367 -8.99 18.34 6.23
N ASP A 368 -9.94 18.30 5.29
CA ASP A 368 -11.13 19.16 5.34
C ASP A 368 -12.03 18.86 6.55
N SER A 369 -12.15 17.59 6.99
CA SER A 369 -12.80 17.25 8.26
C SER A 369 -12.07 17.83 9.48
N VAL A 370 -10.73 17.79 9.49
CA VAL A 370 -9.90 18.42 10.54
C VAL A 370 -10.04 19.95 10.51
N LEU A 371 -10.09 20.58 9.33
CA LEU A 371 -10.27 22.02 9.19
C LEU A 371 -11.70 22.47 9.55
N LYS A 372 -12.73 21.66 9.27
CA LYS A 372 -14.10 21.86 9.78
C LYS A 372 -14.13 21.86 11.32
N LEU A 373 -13.39 20.94 11.97
CA LEU A 373 -13.22 20.96 13.44
C LEU A 373 -12.50 22.24 13.91
N ALA A 374 -11.36 22.59 13.31
CA ALA A 374 -10.60 23.78 13.67
C ALA A 374 -11.42 25.08 13.50
N LYS A 375 -12.21 25.21 12.42
CA LYS A 375 -13.13 26.33 12.20
C LYS A 375 -14.21 26.42 13.28
N ASN A 376 -14.78 25.29 13.70
CA ASN A 376 -15.83 25.27 14.72
C ASN A 376 -15.32 25.56 16.15
N ILE A 377 -14.02 25.41 16.41
CA ILE A 377 -13.40 25.77 17.70
C ILE A 377 -12.85 27.22 17.67
N ASN A 378 -12.08 27.57 16.63
CA ASN A 378 -11.28 28.80 16.59
C ASN A 378 -11.84 29.90 15.65
N GLY A 379 -12.92 29.62 14.92
CA GLY A 379 -13.52 30.56 13.96
C GLY A 379 -12.70 30.80 12.67
N SER A 380 -11.59 30.10 12.46
CA SER A 380 -10.67 30.35 11.36
C SER A 380 -11.18 29.79 10.02
N GLU A 381 -11.30 30.64 9.00
CA GLU A 381 -11.78 30.29 7.67
C GLU A 381 -10.66 29.83 6.73
N TYR A 382 -10.11 28.64 7.00
CA TYR A 382 -9.19 27.95 6.09
C TYR A 382 -9.89 26.83 5.32
N THR A 383 -9.53 26.67 4.04
CA THR A 383 -9.97 25.58 3.15
C THR A 383 -8.80 25.13 2.29
N LEU A 384 -8.72 23.84 1.98
CA LEU A 384 -7.78 23.27 0.99
C LEU A 384 -8.33 23.31 -0.44
N PHE A 385 -9.63 23.52 -0.56
CA PHE A 385 -10.40 23.48 -1.79
C PHE A 385 -10.74 24.87 -2.30
N ASP A 386 -11.16 24.95 -3.56
CA ASP A 386 -11.50 26.20 -4.23
C ASP A 386 -12.54 27.01 -3.45
N SER A 387 -12.17 28.24 -3.09
CA SER A 387 -13.01 29.17 -2.32
C SER A 387 -14.28 29.63 -3.06
N ASN A 388 -14.37 29.38 -4.37
CA ASN A 388 -15.56 29.69 -5.17
C ASN A 388 -16.65 28.59 -5.06
N ILE A 389 -16.36 27.45 -4.41
CA ILE A 389 -17.32 26.36 -4.22
C ILE A 389 -18.36 26.76 -3.17
N VAL A 390 -19.61 26.86 -3.59
CA VAL A 390 -20.77 27.18 -2.73
C VAL A 390 -21.82 26.09 -2.77
N PHE A 391 -22.67 26.06 -1.74
CA PHE A 391 -23.87 25.23 -1.72
C PHE A 391 -25.00 25.89 -2.54
N ALA A 392 -25.86 25.08 -3.15
CA ALA A 392 -27.06 25.54 -3.82
C ALA A 392 -28.07 26.16 -2.82
N SER A 393 -28.72 27.24 -3.23
CA SER A 393 -29.67 27.97 -2.37
C SER A 393 -30.82 27.08 -1.93
N SER A 394 -31.25 27.20 -0.67
CA SER A 394 -32.47 26.57 -0.15
C SER A 394 -33.76 27.07 -0.85
N SER A 395 -33.68 28.09 -1.70
CA SER A 395 -34.78 28.54 -2.56
C SER A 395 -34.88 27.80 -3.91
N MET A 396 -33.91 26.94 -4.23
CA MET A 396 -33.93 26.11 -5.44
C MET A 396 -34.61 24.77 -5.15
N SER A 397 -35.30 24.19 -6.14
CA SER A 397 -35.78 22.81 -6.05
C SER A 397 -34.58 21.88 -6.05
N LYS A 398 -34.30 21.23 -4.92
CA LYS A 398 -33.20 20.26 -4.79
C LYS A 398 -33.62 18.88 -5.30
N PRO A 399 -32.69 18.04 -5.81
CA PRO A 399 -32.98 16.66 -6.18
C PRO A 399 -33.47 15.81 -5.00
N GLU A 400 -34.15 14.70 -5.29
CA GLU A 400 -34.52 13.67 -4.30
C GLU A 400 -33.75 12.37 -4.55
N ALA A 401 -33.56 11.58 -3.50
CA ALA A 401 -32.93 10.26 -3.60
C ALA A 401 -33.91 9.25 -4.24
N THR A 402 -33.53 8.69 -5.39
CA THR A 402 -34.40 7.81 -6.19
C THR A 402 -33.95 6.35 -6.08
N MET A 403 -34.81 5.45 -5.59
CA MET A 403 -34.51 4.01 -5.53
C MET A 403 -34.47 3.41 -6.95
N ILE A 404 -33.45 2.59 -7.23
CA ILE A 404 -33.32 1.81 -8.45
C ILE A 404 -34.02 0.47 -8.27
N TYR A 405 -35.05 0.21 -9.09
CA TYR A 405 -35.73 -1.07 -9.18
C TYR A 405 -35.21 -1.86 -10.39
N PHE A 406 -34.70 -3.07 -10.14
CA PHE A 406 -34.18 -3.93 -11.20
C PHE A 406 -35.21 -4.97 -11.66
N ASN A 407 -35.46 -4.99 -12.97
CA ASN A 407 -36.19 -6.08 -13.62
C ASN A 407 -35.32 -7.33 -13.65
N LYS A 408 -35.72 -8.39 -12.94
CA LYS A 408 -34.90 -9.60 -12.77
C LYS A 408 -35.55 -10.78 -13.49
N THR A 409 -35.02 -11.11 -14.66
CA THR A 409 -35.32 -12.34 -15.42
C THR A 409 -34.96 -13.58 -14.60
N LYS A 410 -35.45 -14.77 -14.98
CA LYS A 410 -35.13 -16.01 -14.23
C LYS A 410 -33.64 -16.33 -14.32
N GLU A 411 -33.09 -16.03 -15.49
CA GLU A 411 -31.71 -16.12 -15.89
C GLU A 411 -30.85 -15.24 -14.97
N LEU A 412 -31.20 -13.96 -14.83
CA LEU A 412 -30.52 -13.04 -13.91
C LEU A 412 -30.67 -13.44 -12.44
N GLN A 413 -31.85 -13.91 -12.00
CA GLN A 413 -32.07 -14.40 -10.63
C GLN A 413 -31.14 -15.58 -10.29
N ASN A 414 -31.04 -16.56 -11.20
CA ASN A 414 -30.14 -17.70 -11.05
C ASN A 414 -28.68 -17.27 -10.96
N ILE A 415 -28.24 -16.33 -11.82
CA ILE A 415 -26.86 -15.84 -11.80
C ILE A 415 -26.56 -15.03 -10.52
N ILE A 416 -27.50 -14.22 -10.03
CA ILE A 416 -27.36 -13.49 -8.75
C ILE A 416 -27.17 -14.48 -7.60
N HIS A 417 -28.01 -15.49 -7.48
CA HIS A 417 -27.90 -16.49 -6.41
C HIS A 417 -26.56 -17.25 -6.47
N LEU A 418 -26.17 -17.76 -7.65
CA LEU A 418 -24.89 -18.46 -7.81
C LEU A 418 -23.68 -17.55 -7.55
N SER A 419 -23.81 -16.23 -7.76
CA SER A 419 -22.74 -15.25 -7.50
C SER A 419 -22.65 -14.87 -6.03
N GLU A 420 -23.79 -14.76 -5.33
CA GLU A 420 -23.86 -14.63 -3.87
C GLU A 420 -23.20 -15.84 -3.20
N THR A 421 -23.64 -17.06 -3.52
CA THR A 421 -23.15 -18.28 -2.85
C THR A 421 -21.66 -18.48 -3.11
N ARG A 422 -21.19 -18.19 -4.34
CA ARG A 422 -19.76 -18.14 -4.66
C ARG A 422 -19.01 -17.09 -3.85
N LEU A 423 -19.56 -15.89 -3.65
CA LEU A 423 -18.90 -14.84 -2.85
C LEU A 423 -18.82 -15.25 -1.37
N ALA A 424 -19.86 -15.91 -0.85
CA ALA A 424 -19.85 -16.48 0.50
C ALA A 424 -18.71 -17.50 0.68
N ASP A 425 -18.57 -18.43 -0.29
CA ASP A 425 -17.46 -19.37 -0.35
C ASP A 425 -16.10 -18.64 -0.42
N LEU A 426 -15.93 -17.68 -1.34
CA LEU A 426 -14.67 -16.94 -1.47
C LEU A 426 -14.27 -16.25 -0.17
N ILE A 427 -15.20 -15.61 0.54
CA ILE A 427 -14.92 -14.97 1.84
C ILE A 427 -14.47 -16.01 2.87
N ASN A 428 -15.16 -17.15 2.96
CA ASN A 428 -14.80 -18.24 3.88
C ASN A 428 -13.46 -18.94 3.53
N GLN A 429 -12.96 -18.76 2.30
CA GLN A 429 -11.67 -19.30 1.84
C GLN A 429 -10.47 -18.38 2.12
N HIS A 430 -10.71 -17.09 2.45
CA HIS A 430 -9.66 -16.09 2.68
C HIS A 430 -9.49 -15.75 4.17
N GLU A 431 -8.26 -15.45 4.56
CA GLU A 431 -7.87 -15.04 5.91
C GLU A 431 -7.26 -13.63 5.86
N TYR A 432 -7.63 -12.76 6.80
CA TYR A 432 -7.03 -11.43 6.99
C TYR A 432 -6.42 -11.32 8.38
N MET A 433 -5.15 -10.94 8.46
CA MET A 433 -4.41 -10.76 9.72
C MET A 433 -3.70 -9.40 9.76
N THR A 434 -3.87 -8.69 10.87
CA THR A 434 -3.32 -7.33 11.08
C THR A 434 -2.27 -7.32 12.19
N HIS A 435 -1.16 -6.60 12.01
CA HIS A 435 -0.10 -6.51 13.02
C HIS A 435 0.54 -5.12 13.10
N ARG A 436 0.99 -4.73 14.30
CA ARG A 436 1.73 -3.47 14.55
C ARG A 436 3.15 -3.78 15.03
N ILE A 437 4.14 -3.41 14.22
CA ILE A 437 5.54 -3.43 14.63
C ILE A 437 5.93 -2.03 15.12
N LYS A 438 6.66 -1.95 16.24
CA LYS A 438 7.41 -0.73 16.61
C LYS A 438 8.76 -0.75 15.91
N LEU A 439 9.01 0.17 14.99
CA LEU A 439 10.25 0.31 14.22
C LEU A 439 10.45 1.80 13.96
N ASP A 440 11.58 2.33 14.43
CA ASP A 440 11.90 3.75 14.42
C ASP A 440 12.69 4.08 13.14
N SER A 441 12.12 4.87 12.25
CA SER A 441 12.77 5.21 10.96
C SER A 441 14.06 6.02 11.14
N TYR A 442 14.17 6.82 12.21
CA TYR A 442 15.38 7.56 12.55
C TYR A 442 16.46 6.66 13.21
N LEU A 443 16.09 5.46 13.66
CA LEU A 443 17.07 4.43 14.04
C LEU A 443 17.58 3.65 12.83
N THR A 444 16.76 3.40 11.80
CA THR A 444 17.18 2.61 10.62
C THR A 444 18.00 3.44 9.62
N SER A 445 17.67 4.71 9.42
CA SER A 445 18.44 5.60 8.52
C SER A 445 19.90 5.78 8.98
N LYS A 446 20.19 5.68 10.29
CA LYS A 446 21.57 5.65 10.84
C LYS A 446 22.42 4.45 10.42
N PHE A 447 21.82 3.46 9.75
CA PHE A 447 22.52 2.32 9.13
C PHE A 447 22.43 2.36 7.60
N ASN A 448 21.94 3.46 7.03
CA ASN A 448 21.57 3.62 5.62
C ASN A 448 20.56 2.54 5.19
N LEU A 449 19.52 2.35 6.01
CA LEU A 449 18.43 1.39 5.77
C LEU A 449 17.08 2.09 5.80
N SER A 450 16.44 2.19 4.63
CA SER A 450 15.03 2.56 4.54
C SER A 450 14.16 1.49 5.23
N VAL A 451 13.11 1.93 5.92
CA VAL A 451 12.16 1.00 6.57
C VAL A 451 11.47 0.11 5.53
N ASP A 452 11.26 0.63 4.33
CA ASP A 452 10.63 -0.06 3.20
C ASP A 452 11.44 -1.29 2.74
N SER A 453 12.73 -1.09 2.42
CA SER A 453 13.64 -2.19 2.07
C SER A 453 13.82 -3.19 3.21
N ILE A 454 13.77 -2.74 4.48
CA ILE A 454 13.74 -3.64 5.65
C ILE A 454 12.49 -4.54 5.61
N MET A 455 11.30 -3.96 5.39
CA MET A 455 10.04 -4.70 5.36
C MET A 455 10.05 -5.75 4.25
N GLN A 456 10.38 -5.35 3.02
CA GLN A 456 10.46 -6.23 1.85
C GLN A 456 11.41 -7.40 2.08
N VAL A 457 12.66 -7.15 2.48
CA VAL A 457 13.66 -8.21 2.72
C VAL A 457 13.25 -9.10 3.90
N CYS A 458 12.63 -8.57 4.96
CA CYS A 458 12.13 -9.38 6.07
C CYS A 458 10.98 -10.32 5.66
N PHE A 459 10.08 -9.92 4.75
CA PHE A 459 9.02 -10.81 4.24
C PHE A 459 9.60 -11.98 3.44
N GLN A 460 10.65 -11.74 2.66
CA GLN A 460 11.37 -12.79 1.92
C GLN A 460 12.02 -13.81 2.84
N ILE A 461 12.71 -13.35 3.90
CA ILE A 461 13.30 -14.23 4.92
C ILE A 461 12.19 -15.04 5.63
N ALA A 462 11.06 -14.40 5.97
CA ALA A 462 9.94 -15.07 6.63
C ALA A 462 9.30 -16.15 5.76
N TYR A 463 9.09 -15.87 4.46
CA TYR A 463 8.54 -16.85 3.52
C TYR A 463 9.48 -18.04 3.35
N TYR A 464 10.77 -17.78 3.10
CA TYR A 464 11.76 -18.84 2.95
C TYR A 464 11.91 -19.69 4.22
N SER A 465 11.86 -19.07 5.39
CA SER A 465 11.93 -19.77 6.69
C SER A 465 10.71 -20.67 6.97
N LEU A 466 9.57 -20.42 6.33
CA LEU A 466 8.34 -21.20 6.48
C LEU A 466 8.12 -22.22 5.36
N TYR A 467 8.53 -21.90 4.13
CA TYR A 467 8.22 -22.66 2.90
C TYR A 467 9.45 -23.20 2.14
N GLY A 468 10.67 -22.86 2.55
CA GLY A 468 11.91 -23.45 2.03
C GLY A 468 12.30 -23.07 0.59
N ARG A 469 11.62 -22.10 -0.02
CA ARG A 469 11.84 -21.66 -1.41
C ARG A 469 11.69 -20.16 -1.58
N VAL A 470 12.37 -19.60 -2.59
CA VAL A 470 12.15 -18.22 -3.07
C VAL A 470 10.94 -18.25 -4.02
N VAL A 471 10.20 -17.15 -4.09
CA VAL A 471 8.96 -17.02 -4.90
C VAL A 471 8.88 -15.68 -5.60
N ASN A 472 8.08 -15.62 -6.67
CA ASN A 472 7.86 -14.36 -7.38
C ASN A 472 7.17 -13.35 -6.44
N THR A 473 7.84 -12.22 -6.24
CA THR A 473 7.42 -11.15 -5.35
C THR A 473 7.45 -9.83 -6.12
N LEU A 474 6.29 -9.22 -6.34
CA LEU A 474 6.20 -7.93 -7.02
C LEU A 474 5.81 -6.81 -6.04
N GLU A 475 6.48 -5.67 -6.17
CA GLU A 475 6.10 -4.41 -5.54
C GLU A 475 5.73 -3.35 -6.58
N PRO A 476 4.55 -2.69 -6.47
CA PRO A 476 4.17 -1.59 -7.35
C PRO A 476 4.84 -0.26 -6.98
N ILE A 477 5.66 0.26 -7.89
CA ILE A 477 6.38 1.54 -7.79
C ILE A 477 5.71 2.57 -8.69
N THR A 478 5.47 3.79 -8.20
CA THR A 478 4.85 4.83 -9.03
C THR A 478 5.84 5.51 -9.98
N THR A 479 5.40 5.72 -11.22
CA THR A 479 6.17 6.40 -12.28
C THR A 479 5.64 7.80 -12.59
N ARG A 480 4.83 8.40 -11.70
CA ARG A 480 4.21 9.74 -11.87
C ARG A 480 5.18 10.93 -12.07
N LYS A 481 6.50 10.72 -12.03
CA LYS A 481 7.52 11.66 -12.53
C LYS A 481 7.42 11.88 -14.06
N PHE A 482 6.74 10.99 -14.78
CA PHE A 482 6.54 11.06 -16.24
C PHE A 482 5.08 11.38 -16.61
N LYS A 483 4.90 11.96 -17.80
CA LYS A 483 3.61 12.43 -18.34
C LYS A 483 2.59 11.30 -18.52
N ASP A 484 1.42 11.45 -17.89
CA ASP A 484 0.34 10.45 -17.84
C ASP A 484 0.79 9.02 -17.43
N ALA A 485 1.92 8.93 -16.71
CA ALA A 485 2.49 7.68 -16.24
C ALA A 485 1.96 7.28 -14.85
N ARG A 486 2.11 5.99 -14.52
CA ARG A 486 1.26 5.29 -13.55
C ARG A 486 2.10 4.48 -12.56
N THR A 487 2.29 3.18 -12.84
CA THR A 487 3.09 2.24 -12.04
C THR A 487 4.00 1.37 -12.89
N GLU A 488 5.17 1.05 -12.36
CA GLU A 488 6.08 -0.03 -12.74
C GLU A 488 6.05 -1.13 -11.65
N LEU A 489 6.39 -2.37 -11.97
CA LEU A 489 6.46 -3.45 -10.97
C LEU A 489 7.90 -3.95 -10.80
N ILE A 490 8.46 -3.89 -9.59
CA ILE A 490 9.80 -4.44 -9.31
C ILE A 490 9.69 -5.87 -8.75
N PRO A 491 10.47 -6.84 -9.29
CA PRO A 491 10.67 -8.12 -8.63
C PRO A 491 11.70 -7.98 -7.50
N VAL A 492 11.25 -8.25 -6.28
CA VAL A 492 12.11 -8.23 -5.08
C VAL A 492 13.10 -9.41 -5.09
N GLN A 493 12.75 -10.52 -5.75
CA GLN A 493 13.64 -11.67 -5.87
C GLN A 493 14.83 -11.43 -6.80
N ASN A 494 16.02 -11.75 -6.31
CA ASN A 494 17.27 -11.79 -7.06
C ASN A 494 18.24 -12.80 -6.42
N GLU A 495 19.39 -13.04 -7.03
CA GLU A 495 20.38 -14.00 -6.52
C GLU A 495 20.99 -13.61 -5.18
N VAL A 496 21.15 -12.32 -4.89
CA VAL A 496 21.71 -11.83 -3.61
C VAL A 496 20.74 -12.12 -2.47
N LEU A 497 19.46 -11.81 -2.67
CA LEU A 497 18.37 -12.16 -1.76
C LEU A 497 18.26 -13.67 -1.57
N ALA A 498 18.31 -14.45 -2.66
CA ALA A 498 18.24 -15.92 -2.59
C ALA A 498 19.38 -16.52 -1.75
N ASN A 499 20.56 -15.89 -1.75
CA ASN A 499 21.68 -16.27 -0.90
C ASN A 499 21.49 -15.82 0.56
N LEU A 500 20.95 -14.61 0.81
CA LEU A 500 20.59 -14.15 2.15
C LEU A 500 19.58 -15.09 2.83
N VAL A 501 18.46 -15.42 2.18
CA VAL A 501 17.41 -16.23 2.82
C VAL A 501 17.89 -17.65 3.14
N LYS A 502 18.75 -18.22 2.29
CA LYS A 502 19.48 -19.48 2.54
C LYS A 502 20.41 -19.33 3.75
N LEU A 503 21.22 -18.28 3.81
CA LEU A 503 22.13 -18.00 4.92
C LEU A 503 21.38 -17.81 6.25
N TYR A 504 20.23 -17.14 6.23
CA TYR A 504 19.47 -16.76 7.43
C TYR A 504 18.98 -17.97 8.24
N ILE A 505 18.64 -19.08 7.57
CA ILE A 505 18.20 -20.33 8.24
C ILE A 505 19.37 -21.21 8.75
N THR A 506 20.63 -20.85 8.47
CA THR A 506 21.81 -21.61 8.96
C THR A 506 22.29 -21.15 10.34
N SER A 507 23.26 -21.87 10.91
CA SER A 507 24.00 -21.47 12.12
C SER A 507 25.04 -20.35 11.91
N ALA A 508 25.03 -19.64 10.77
CA ALA A 508 25.91 -18.50 10.51
C ALA A 508 25.75 -17.38 11.56
N SER A 509 26.79 -16.58 11.76
CA SER A 509 26.80 -15.53 12.78
C SER A 509 25.81 -14.42 12.51
N ALA A 510 25.40 -13.73 13.57
CA ALA A 510 24.53 -12.56 13.47
C ALA A 510 25.15 -11.41 12.63
N LEU A 511 26.49 -11.33 12.59
CA LEU A 511 27.21 -10.36 11.76
C LEU A 511 27.08 -10.70 10.27
N GLU A 512 27.40 -11.93 9.87
CA GLU A 512 27.29 -12.38 8.47
C GLU A 512 25.86 -12.21 7.93
N LYS A 513 24.86 -12.58 8.74
CA LYS A 513 23.44 -12.38 8.41
C LYS A 513 23.08 -10.91 8.27
N PHE A 514 23.63 -10.03 9.12
CA PHE A 514 23.36 -8.59 9.05
C PHE A 514 24.01 -7.92 7.82
N GLU A 515 25.27 -8.24 7.48
CA GLU A 515 25.91 -7.63 6.31
C GLU A 515 25.26 -8.12 5.00
N ALA A 516 24.87 -9.39 4.92
CA ALA A 516 24.08 -9.91 3.81
C ALA A 516 22.68 -9.27 3.72
N PHE A 517 22.05 -8.99 4.87
CA PHE A 517 20.78 -8.26 4.95
C PHE A 517 20.92 -6.82 4.47
N LYS A 518 21.96 -6.10 4.91
CA LYS A 518 22.25 -4.73 4.47
C LYS A 518 22.42 -4.67 2.96
N LYS A 519 23.23 -5.57 2.38
CA LYS A 519 23.44 -5.65 0.93
C LYS A 519 22.16 -5.90 0.13
N CYS A 520 21.21 -6.68 0.67
CA CYS A 520 19.91 -6.87 0.02
C CYS A 520 19.03 -5.62 0.10
N CYS A 521 19.09 -4.85 1.19
CA CYS A 521 18.37 -3.59 1.32
C CYS A 521 18.95 -2.49 0.41
N GLU A 522 20.28 -2.43 0.26
CA GLU A 522 20.97 -1.55 -0.68
C GLU A 522 20.56 -1.85 -2.13
N LEU A 523 20.59 -3.13 -2.53
CA LEU A 523 20.16 -3.56 -3.85
C LEU A 523 18.66 -3.30 -4.09
N HIS A 524 17.80 -3.56 -3.11
CA HIS A 524 16.37 -3.25 -3.20
C HIS A 524 16.13 -1.77 -3.44
N THR A 525 16.84 -0.91 -2.70
CA THR A 525 16.78 0.54 -2.86
C THR A 525 17.22 0.96 -4.26
N HIS A 526 18.27 0.38 -4.83
CA HIS A 526 18.68 0.63 -6.23
C HIS A 526 17.62 0.18 -7.25
N GLN A 527 17.01 -1.01 -7.09
CA GLN A 527 15.93 -1.48 -7.97
C GLN A 527 14.72 -0.53 -7.92
N TYR A 528 14.40 -0.03 -6.72
CA TYR A 528 13.36 0.97 -6.46
C TYR A 528 13.66 2.31 -7.19
N HIS A 529 14.90 2.81 -7.10
CA HIS A 529 15.33 4.02 -7.82
C HIS A 529 15.15 3.88 -9.33
N ASP A 530 15.67 2.79 -9.91
CA ASP A 530 15.64 2.54 -11.36
C ASP A 530 14.20 2.47 -11.91
N ALA A 531 13.28 1.81 -11.19
CA ALA A 531 11.87 1.76 -11.56
C ALA A 531 11.21 3.15 -11.52
N MET A 532 11.51 3.97 -10.50
CA MET A 532 11.01 5.34 -10.40
C MET A 532 11.47 6.27 -11.54
N ILE A 533 12.56 5.95 -12.23
CA ILE A 533 13.05 6.67 -13.43
C ILE A 533 12.80 5.89 -14.74
N GLY A 534 11.88 4.93 -14.73
CA GLY A 534 11.39 4.27 -15.94
C GLY A 534 12.37 3.27 -16.58
N LYS A 535 13.40 2.82 -15.85
CA LYS A 535 14.32 1.75 -16.29
C LYS A 535 13.82 0.35 -15.96
N GLY A 536 12.66 0.22 -15.31
CA GLY A 536 12.03 -1.07 -15.01
C GLY A 536 11.68 -1.85 -16.28
N PHE A 537 11.39 -3.15 -16.12
CA PHE A 537 11.23 -4.05 -17.26
C PHE A 537 9.86 -4.72 -17.37
N GLU A 538 9.05 -4.76 -16.29
CA GLU A 538 7.78 -5.50 -16.30
C GLU A 538 6.79 -4.82 -17.26
N ARG A 539 6.61 -3.50 -17.15
CA ARG A 539 5.71 -2.77 -18.05
C ARG A 539 6.15 -2.82 -19.51
N HIS A 540 7.45 -2.83 -19.78
CA HIS A 540 7.97 -2.97 -21.14
C HIS A 540 7.73 -4.37 -21.70
N LEU A 541 8.07 -5.43 -20.95
CA LEU A 541 7.84 -6.82 -21.33
C LEU A 541 6.34 -7.12 -21.52
N MET A 542 5.50 -6.63 -20.59
CA MET A 542 4.04 -6.70 -20.68
C MET A 542 3.53 -6.03 -21.96
N THR A 543 4.06 -4.85 -22.31
CA THR A 543 3.67 -4.13 -23.54
C THR A 543 4.01 -4.93 -24.80
N ILE A 544 5.20 -5.54 -24.88
CA ILE A 544 5.57 -6.43 -26.00
C ILE A 544 4.63 -7.64 -26.07
N ILE A 545 4.36 -8.29 -24.94
CA ILE A 545 3.40 -9.41 -24.82
C ILE A 545 1.99 -8.99 -25.27
N GLN A 546 1.57 -7.77 -24.95
CA GLN A 546 0.26 -7.24 -25.34
C GLN A 546 0.18 -6.92 -26.84
N VAL A 547 1.24 -6.37 -27.46
CA VAL A 547 1.29 -6.21 -28.92
C VAL A 547 1.15 -7.56 -29.62
N ILE A 548 1.81 -8.60 -29.09
CA ILE A 548 1.74 -9.96 -29.66
C ILE A 548 0.35 -10.61 -29.43
N LYS A 549 -0.26 -10.43 -28.26
CA LYS A 549 -1.58 -11.00 -27.92
C LYS A 549 -2.78 -10.23 -28.49
N LYS A 550 -2.67 -8.93 -28.79
CA LYS A 550 -3.80 -8.05 -29.15
C LYS A 550 -3.70 -7.51 -30.58
N PRO A 551 -4.50 -8.00 -31.54
CA PRO A 551 -4.46 -7.54 -32.94
C PRO A 551 -4.78 -6.05 -33.10
N LYS A 552 -5.58 -5.48 -32.18
CA LYS A 552 -5.84 -4.04 -32.09
C LYS A 552 -4.57 -3.21 -31.85
N ALA A 553 -3.63 -3.71 -31.05
CA ALA A 553 -2.38 -3.01 -30.76
C ALA A 553 -1.45 -3.02 -31.98
N VAL A 554 -1.36 -4.16 -32.69
CA VAL A 554 -0.69 -4.25 -34.00
C VAL A 554 -1.28 -3.25 -35.00
N ALA A 555 -2.62 -3.25 -35.15
CA ALA A 555 -3.31 -2.35 -36.08
C ALA A 555 -3.04 -0.86 -35.74
N ARG A 556 -3.16 -0.47 -34.47
CA ARG A 556 -2.90 0.91 -34.01
C ARG A 556 -1.43 1.31 -34.17
N LEU A 557 -0.47 0.44 -33.87
CA LEU A 557 0.96 0.72 -34.07
C LEU A 557 1.33 0.84 -35.55
N ASN A 558 0.67 0.10 -36.45
CA ASN A 558 0.88 0.19 -37.89
C ASN A 558 0.23 1.43 -38.51
N GLU A 559 -0.97 1.81 -38.05
CA GLU A 559 -1.65 3.06 -38.45
C GLU A 559 -0.81 4.28 -38.06
N LEU A 560 -0.37 4.33 -36.80
CA LEU A 560 0.43 5.44 -36.28
C LEU A 560 1.80 5.51 -36.95
N ASN A 561 2.53 4.40 -37.08
CA ASN A 561 3.88 4.38 -37.62
C ASN A 561 3.91 3.86 -39.07
N SER A 562 3.05 4.40 -39.92
CA SER A 562 2.95 4.07 -41.37
C SER A 562 4.22 4.38 -42.20
N HIS A 563 5.28 4.89 -41.57
CA HIS A 563 6.62 5.08 -42.13
C HIS A 563 7.59 3.91 -41.83
N LEU A 564 7.24 3.02 -40.91
CA LEU A 564 7.99 1.79 -40.58
C LEU A 564 7.42 0.58 -41.38
N PRO A 565 8.18 -0.52 -41.50
CA PRO A 565 7.65 -1.79 -41.99
C PRO A 565 6.50 -2.25 -41.07
N PRO A 566 5.32 -2.65 -41.58
CA PRO A 566 4.21 -3.02 -40.73
C PRO A 566 4.50 -4.30 -39.93
N ILE A 567 4.15 -4.29 -38.63
CA ILE A 567 4.10 -5.48 -37.79
C ILE A 567 3.05 -6.44 -38.40
N PRO A 568 3.35 -7.73 -38.63
CA PRO A 568 2.44 -8.66 -39.29
C PRO A 568 1.19 -8.97 -38.44
N ASP A 569 0.11 -9.43 -39.08
CA ASP A 569 -1.10 -9.90 -38.38
C ASP A 569 -0.85 -11.29 -37.78
N LEU A 570 -0.40 -11.29 -36.52
CA LEU A 570 -0.04 -12.48 -35.74
C LEU A 570 -1.22 -13.46 -35.49
N THR A 571 -2.46 -13.10 -35.86
CA THR A 571 -3.59 -14.05 -35.87
C THR A 571 -3.60 -14.94 -37.11
N ARG A 572 -2.99 -14.48 -38.21
CA ARG A 572 -2.89 -15.20 -39.49
C ARG A 572 -1.53 -15.84 -39.66
N GLU A 573 -0.49 -15.18 -39.17
CA GLU A 573 0.89 -15.63 -39.19
C GLU A 573 1.37 -15.83 -37.73
N PRO A 574 0.99 -16.95 -37.07
CA PRO A 574 1.33 -17.19 -35.67
C PRO A 574 2.84 -17.42 -35.50
N VAL A 575 3.54 -16.38 -35.05
CA VAL A 575 4.98 -16.44 -34.76
C VAL A 575 5.21 -16.95 -33.34
N THR A 576 5.73 -18.18 -33.24
CA THR A 576 6.24 -18.76 -31.99
C THR A 576 7.47 -17.98 -31.52
N ILE A 577 7.38 -17.32 -30.37
CA ILE A 577 8.53 -16.73 -29.66
C ILE A 577 8.76 -17.57 -28.40
N PRO A 578 9.77 -18.46 -28.35
CA PRO A 578 9.92 -19.46 -27.29
C PRO A 578 9.86 -18.87 -25.87
N LEU A 579 10.63 -17.81 -25.61
CA LEU A 579 10.67 -17.14 -24.30
C LEU A 579 9.27 -16.74 -23.80
N LEU A 580 8.42 -16.18 -24.68
CA LEU A 580 7.10 -15.66 -24.30
C LEU A 580 6.04 -16.74 -24.15
N LEU A 581 6.36 -17.99 -24.53
CA LEU A 581 5.55 -19.19 -24.30
C LEU A 581 6.10 -20.04 -23.14
N ASN A 582 7.27 -19.69 -22.59
CA ASN A 582 7.87 -20.41 -21.49
C ASN A 582 7.05 -20.21 -20.19
N PRO A 583 6.65 -21.29 -19.48
CA PRO A 583 5.89 -21.19 -18.22
C PRO A 583 6.60 -20.38 -17.11
N ALA A 584 7.89 -20.09 -17.23
CA ALA A 584 8.59 -19.16 -16.35
C ALA A 584 8.07 -17.72 -16.45
N ILE A 585 7.62 -17.26 -17.62
CA ILE A 585 7.03 -15.93 -17.78
C ILE A 585 5.68 -15.86 -17.08
N ASP A 586 4.81 -16.86 -17.23
CA ASP A 586 3.53 -16.94 -16.51
C ASP A 586 3.72 -16.90 -14.98
N LYS A 587 4.79 -17.52 -14.44
CA LYS A 587 5.16 -17.41 -13.02
C LYS A 587 5.54 -15.97 -12.63
N LEU A 588 6.23 -15.24 -13.50
CA LEU A 588 6.65 -13.85 -13.24
C LEU A 588 5.47 -12.85 -13.32
N LEU A 589 4.51 -13.11 -14.20
CA LEU A 589 3.28 -12.31 -14.32
C LEU A 589 2.23 -12.63 -13.23
N SER A 590 2.49 -13.64 -12.39
CA SER A 590 1.59 -14.15 -11.35
C SER A 590 2.27 -14.14 -9.97
N PRO A 591 2.34 -12.99 -9.27
CA PRO A 591 3.08 -12.90 -8.00
C PRO A 591 2.47 -13.77 -6.90
N GLU A 592 3.31 -14.60 -6.27
CA GLU A 592 2.96 -15.31 -5.05
C GLU A 592 2.97 -14.39 -3.83
N LEU A 593 3.78 -13.34 -3.87
CA LEU A 593 3.79 -12.27 -2.90
C LEU A 593 3.56 -10.96 -3.64
N LEU A 594 2.35 -10.40 -3.52
CA LEU A 594 2.14 -9.01 -3.90
C LEU A 594 2.29 -8.18 -2.63
N ILE A 595 3.31 -7.34 -2.57
CA ILE A 595 3.66 -6.55 -1.39
C ILE A 595 3.66 -5.08 -1.77
N SER A 596 3.02 -4.22 -0.99
CA SER A 596 3.00 -2.78 -1.27
C SER A 596 2.91 -1.95 0.00
N ASN A 597 3.65 -0.85 0.00
CA ASN A 597 3.52 0.23 0.96
C ASN A 597 2.54 1.30 0.43
N CYS A 598 1.56 1.70 1.24
CA CYS A 598 0.73 2.87 0.94
C CYS A 598 0.03 3.41 2.20
N GLY A 599 0.49 4.54 2.73
CA GLY A 599 -0.26 5.24 3.77
C GLY A 599 0.24 6.62 4.12
N ASN A 600 -0.48 7.27 5.02
CA ASN A 600 -0.25 8.64 5.51
C ASN A 600 -0.91 8.79 6.91
N PRO A 601 -0.81 9.95 7.58
CA PRO A 601 -1.46 10.17 8.89
C PRO A 601 -3.00 10.17 8.91
N ALA A 602 -3.68 10.20 7.75
CA ALA A 602 -5.14 10.11 7.64
C ALA A 602 -5.64 8.66 7.55
N LEU A 603 -4.73 7.68 7.55
CA LEU A 603 -5.00 6.26 7.31
C LEU A 603 -4.59 5.39 8.48
N ARG A 604 -5.49 4.48 8.83
CA ARG A 604 -5.33 3.50 9.90
C ARG A 604 -4.71 2.21 9.39
N LEU A 605 -5.18 1.71 8.25
CA LEU A 605 -4.69 0.48 7.60
C LEU A 605 -4.80 0.60 6.08
N PHE A 606 -3.92 -0.14 5.40
CA PHE A 606 -3.94 -0.39 3.97
C PHE A 606 -3.85 -1.89 3.75
N GLY A 607 -4.51 -2.41 2.71
CA GLY A 607 -4.41 -3.80 2.34
C GLY A 607 -4.72 -4.07 0.88
N ILE A 608 -4.20 -5.20 0.42
CA ILE A 608 -4.37 -5.74 -0.93
C ILE A 608 -4.67 -7.24 -0.81
N PRO A 609 -5.64 -7.79 -1.57
CA PRO A 609 -5.80 -9.24 -1.73
C PRO A 609 -4.57 -9.88 -2.39
N PRO A 610 -4.37 -11.22 -2.27
CA PRO A 610 -3.36 -11.92 -3.05
C PRO A 610 -3.69 -11.89 -4.55
N ALA A 611 -2.69 -11.91 -5.42
CA ALA A 611 -2.90 -11.95 -6.87
C ALA A 611 -3.33 -13.34 -7.40
N ILE A 612 -3.05 -14.40 -6.63
CA ILE A 612 -3.38 -15.80 -6.95
C ILE A 612 -3.83 -16.56 -5.69
N ASP A 613 -4.60 -17.64 -5.89
CA ASP A 613 -5.07 -18.57 -4.85
C ASP A 613 -3.97 -19.13 -3.92
N GLN A 614 -2.71 -19.11 -4.36
CA GLN A 614 -1.57 -19.70 -3.64
C GLN A 614 -0.59 -18.65 -3.10
N GLY A 615 -1.00 -17.39 -3.05
CA GLY A 615 -0.16 -16.27 -2.63
C GLY A 615 -0.60 -15.57 -1.34
N PHE A 616 0.13 -14.51 -1.01
CA PHE A 616 -0.25 -13.51 -0.02
C PHE A 616 -0.33 -12.13 -0.68
N GLY A 617 -1.33 -11.35 -0.28
CA GLY A 617 -1.36 -9.90 -0.49
C GLY A 617 -0.95 -9.20 0.81
N ILE A 618 0.01 -8.29 0.74
CA ILE A 618 0.59 -7.64 1.92
C ILE A 618 0.57 -6.13 1.72
N GLY A 619 -0.32 -5.45 2.45
CA GLY A 619 -0.31 -3.99 2.55
C GLY A 619 0.38 -3.55 3.85
N TYR A 620 1.16 -2.48 3.81
CA TYR A 620 1.61 -1.82 5.03
C TYR A 620 1.64 -0.29 4.94
N ILE A 621 1.66 0.34 6.12
CA ILE A 621 1.81 1.78 6.33
C ILE A 621 3.03 2.01 7.23
N ILE A 622 4.02 2.75 6.72
CA ILE A 622 5.14 3.25 7.52
C ILE A 622 4.72 4.55 8.22
N HIS A 623 4.92 4.60 9.54
CA HIS A 623 4.99 5.85 10.29
C HIS A 623 6.36 5.92 11.00
N ARG A 624 6.61 7.04 11.69
CA ARG A 624 7.89 7.34 12.35
C ARG A 624 8.29 6.34 13.45
N ASP A 625 7.36 5.87 14.28
CA ASP A 625 7.62 4.93 15.41
C ASP A 625 7.20 3.47 15.13
N LYS A 626 6.38 3.25 14.10
CA LYS A 626 5.60 2.05 13.90
C LYS A 626 5.40 1.75 12.41
N VAL A 627 5.29 0.46 12.08
CA VAL A 627 4.73 -0.03 10.82
C VAL A 627 3.43 -0.77 11.16
N LEU A 628 2.36 -0.45 10.44
CA LEU A 628 1.08 -1.16 10.49
C LEU A 628 0.97 -2.05 9.26
N ILE A 629 0.57 -3.30 9.43
CA ILE A 629 0.66 -4.35 8.41
C ILE A 629 -0.68 -5.08 8.34
N THR A 630 -1.16 -5.33 7.13
CA THR A 630 -2.31 -6.19 6.84
C THR A 630 -1.90 -7.24 5.82
N VAL A 631 -2.05 -8.52 6.19
CA VAL A 631 -1.79 -9.67 5.31
C VAL A 631 -3.11 -10.35 4.98
N CYS A 632 -3.34 -10.61 3.70
CA CYS A 632 -4.43 -11.43 3.17
C CYS A 632 -3.86 -12.69 2.51
N SER A 633 -4.51 -13.85 2.70
CA SER A 633 -4.22 -15.06 1.93
C SER A 633 -5.49 -15.85 1.63
N LYS A 634 -5.38 -16.84 0.73
CA LYS A 634 -6.39 -17.87 0.52
C LYS A 634 -5.84 -19.22 1.01
N HIS A 635 -6.52 -19.85 1.98
CA HIS A 635 -6.12 -21.14 2.58
C HIS A 635 -4.65 -21.30 3.02
N ARG A 636 -3.91 -20.23 3.35
CA ARG A 636 -2.56 -20.33 3.92
C ARG A 636 -2.59 -20.16 5.45
N GLN A 637 -1.43 -20.35 6.09
CA GLN A 637 -1.28 -20.19 7.54
C GLN A 637 -0.87 -18.74 7.82
N THR A 638 -1.79 -17.78 7.68
CA THR A 638 -1.43 -16.34 7.63
C THR A 638 -0.89 -15.85 8.97
N GLU A 639 -1.54 -16.22 10.07
CA GLU A 639 -1.02 -15.99 11.43
C GLU A 639 0.43 -16.51 11.59
N ARG A 640 0.71 -17.77 11.18
CA ARG A 640 2.04 -18.37 11.32
C ARG A 640 3.10 -17.69 10.45
N PHE A 641 2.76 -17.25 9.24
CA PHE A 641 3.64 -16.47 8.39
C PHE A 641 4.00 -15.13 9.04
N LEU A 642 2.99 -14.42 9.54
CA LEU A 642 3.14 -13.12 10.21
C LEU A 642 3.90 -13.23 11.54
N ASP A 643 3.71 -14.31 12.29
CA ASP A 643 4.46 -14.59 13.51
C ASP A 643 5.92 -15.03 13.23
N THR A 644 6.17 -15.69 12.10
CA THR A 644 7.53 -15.96 11.60
C THR A 644 8.23 -14.65 11.21
N PHE A 645 7.54 -13.77 10.49
CA PHE A 645 8.01 -12.43 10.13
C PHE A 645 8.32 -11.56 11.36
N HIS A 646 7.44 -11.56 12.37
CA HIS A 646 7.66 -10.84 13.63
C HIS A 646 8.91 -11.33 14.38
N ARG A 647 9.30 -12.61 14.26
CA ARG A 647 10.57 -13.12 14.80
C ARG A 647 11.76 -12.53 14.04
N VAL A 648 11.76 -12.58 12.69
CA VAL A 648 12.82 -11.99 11.85
C VAL A 648 13.03 -10.50 12.17
N VAL A 649 11.96 -9.71 12.24
CA VAL A 649 12.04 -8.27 12.53
C VAL A 649 12.48 -8.01 13.99
N ARG A 650 12.15 -8.89 14.94
CA ARG A 650 12.66 -8.82 16.32
C ARG A 650 14.17 -9.03 16.37
N ASP A 651 14.68 -10.04 15.67
CA ASP A 651 16.10 -10.37 15.64
C ASP A 651 16.91 -9.23 14.98
N LEU A 652 16.42 -8.69 13.86
CA LEU A 652 16.99 -7.49 13.24
C LEU A 652 17.04 -6.31 14.22
N LYS A 653 15.95 -6.03 14.94
CA LYS A 653 15.89 -4.94 15.93
C LYS A 653 16.81 -5.14 17.13
N VAL A 654 17.11 -6.37 17.54
CA VAL A 654 18.12 -6.65 18.56
C VAL A 654 19.51 -6.29 18.03
N ASN A 655 19.85 -6.72 16.81
CA ASN A 655 21.13 -6.41 16.17
C ASN A 655 21.33 -4.90 15.94
N LEU A 656 20.31 -4.20 15.40
CA LEU A 656 20.35 -2.74 15.20
C LEU A 656 20.57 -1.99 16.52
N ARG A 657 19.93 -2.42 17.62
CA ARG A 657 20.13 -1.81 18.95
C ARG A 657 21.52 -2.08 19.52
N GLN A 658 22.04 -3.29 19.37
CA GLN A 658 23.40 -3.63 19.80
C GLN A 658 24.45 -2.80 19.03
N LYS A 659 24.34 -2.75 17.70
CA LYS A 659 25.23 -1.89 16.88
C LYS A 659 25.05 -0.40 17.17
N SER A 660 23.83 0.08 17.44
CA SER A 660 23.57 1.49 17.75
C SER A 660 24.19 1.91 19.09
N ASN A 661 24.05 1.08 20.13
CA ASN A 661 24.73 1.31 21.41
C ASN A 661 26.27 1.31 21.27
N PHE A 662 26.82 0.45 20.40
CA PHE A 662 28.24 0.42 20.08
C PHE A 662 28.70 1.71 19.36
N LEU A 663 27.96 2.16 18.33
CA LEU A 663 28.23 3.42 17.64
C LEU A 663 28.15 4.64 18.56
N LEU A 664 27.17 4.68 19.48
CA LEU A 664 27.10 5.71 20.51
C LEU A 664 28.33 5.67 21.43
N SER A 665 28.76 4.48 21.89
CA SER A 665 29.96 4.36 22.72
C SER A 665 31.26 4.79 22.02
N ILE A 666 31.33 4.65 20.69
CA ILE A 666 32.44 5.19 19.88
C ILE A 666 32.34 6.71 19.77
N SER A 667 31.15 7.25 19.49
CA SER A 667 30.91 8.70 19.43
C SER A 667 31.28 9.39 20.75
N ASP A 668 30.84 8.85 21.89
CA ASP A 668 31.16 9.36 23.22
C ASP A 668 32.69 9.30 23.48
N SER A 669 33.35 8.24 23.01
CA SER A 669 34.81 8.08 23.12
C SER A 669 35.59 9.12 22.30
N GLU A 670 35.20 9.36 21.04
CA GLU A 670 35.84 10.35 20.17
C GLU A 670 35.54 11.79 20.61
N GLN A 671 34.32 12.09 21.07
CA GLN A 671 34.01 13.40 21.68
C GLN A 671 34.85 13.64 22.93
N ARG A 672 34.96 12.65 23.83
CA ARG A 672 35.79 12.73 25.04
C ARG A 672 37.27 12.84 24.73
N LYS A 673 37.74 12.21 23.66
CA LYS A 673 39.12 12.32 23.15
C LYS A 673 39.42 13.73 22.61
N HIS A 674 38.48 14.35 21.89
CA HIS A 674 38.60 15.75 21.49
C HIS A 674 38.51 16.72 22.67
N GLU A 675 37.64 16.47 23.66
CA GLU A 675 37.57 17.24 24.91
C GLU A 675 38.90 17.16 25.68
N LEU A 676 39.49 15.97 25.82
CA LEU A 676 40.80 15.77 26.45
C LEU A 676 41.95 16.42 25.65
N GLN A 677 41.92 16.39 24.32
CA GLN A 677 42.87 17.14 23.49
C GLN A 677 42.75 18.64 23.71
N ARG A 678 41.53 19.18 23.74
CA ARG A 678 41.27 20.60 23.98
C ARG A 678 41.73 21.02 25.38
N LEU A 679 41.35 20.29 26.42
CA LEU A 679 41.78 20.55 27.80
C LEU A 679 43.29 20.46 27.96
N ARG A 680 43.95 19.54 27.22
CA ARG A 680 45.41 19.46 27.16
C ARG A 680 46.03 20.70 26.50
N ILE A 681 45.48 21.16 25.38
CA ILE A 681 45.95 22.39 24.69
C ILE A 681 45.75 23.62 25.59
N GLU A 682 44.59 23.76 26.22
CA GLU A 682 44.30 24.83 27.19
C GLU A 682 45.26 24.77 28.40
N HIS A 683 45.61 23.58 28.88
CA HIS A 683 46.59 23.39 29.95
C HIS A 683 48.03 23.71 29.52
N GLU A 684 48.48 23.22 28.36
CA GLU A 684 49.82 23.49 27.84
C GLU A 684 49.99 25.00 27.55
N LEU A 685 48.98 25.67 26.99
CA LEU A 685 48.94 27.12 26.82
C LEU A 685 48.94 27.88 28.16
N SER A 686 48.31 27.35 29.21
CA SER A 686 48.28 28.01 30.54
C SER A 686 49.65 28.10 31.22
N HIS A 687 50.65 27.33 30.77
CA HIS A 687 52.05 27.40 31.23
C HIS A 687 52.96 28.21 30.30
N VAL A 688 52.45 28.76 29.19
CA VAL A 688 53.22 29.63 28.29
C VAL A 688 53.19 31.06 28.81
N SER A 689 54.26 31.48 29.50
CA SER A 689 54.44 32.87 29.91
C SER A 689 54.58 33.79 28.69
N LEU A 690 53.54 34.58 28.43
CA LEU A 690 53.49 35.54 27.31
C LEU A 690 54.55 36.67 27.41
N ASP A 691 55.08 36.91 28.61
CA ASP A 691 56.03 38.00 28.90
C ASP A 691 57.50 37.69 28.53
N VAL A 692 57.79 36.52 27.94
CA VAL A 692 59.17 36.11 27.58
C VAL A 692 59.38 36.22 26.06
N PRO A 693 60.18 37.19 25.56
CA PRO A 693 60.50 37.28 24.13
C PRO A 693 61.38 36.10 23.71
N SER A 694 60.82 35.19 22.90
CA SER A 694 61.50 33.96 22.47
C SER A 694 62.65 34.24 21.49
N MET A 695 63.87 34.44 22.01
CA MET A 695 65.08 34.42 21.20
C MET A 695 65.54 32.98 20.92
N ARG A 696 64.98 32.36 19.87
CA ARG A 696 65.61 31.26 19.11
C ARG A 696 65.08 31.25 17.68
N HIS A 697 65.96 30.90 16.73
CA HIS A 697 65.67 30.98 15.30
C HIS A 697 64.56 30.03 14.85
N PRO A 698 63.81 30.37 13.79
CA PRO A 698 62.81 29.47 13.21
C PRO A 698 63.48 28.19 12.71
N ILE A 699 62.91 27.04 13.09
CA ILE A 699 63.25 25.75 12.48
C ILE A 699 62.62 25.73 11.08
N PRO A 700 63.39 25.52 10.00
CA PRO A 700 62.85 25.53 8.65
C PRO A 700 62.06 24.24 8.38
N LEU A 701 60.73 24.31 8.46
CA LEU A 701 59.86 23.28 7.95
C LEU A 701 59.86 23.33 6.42
N THR A 702 60.61 22.41 5.80
CA THR A 702 60.69 22.27 4.34
C THR A 702 59.35 21.80 3.76
N LEU A 703 58.57 22.72 3.22
CA LEU A 703 57.32 22.42 2.52
C LEU A 703 57.60 21.82 1.13
N GLY A 704 57.42 20.51 1.03
CA GLY A 704 57.60 19.74 -0.20
C GLY A 704 56.41 19.82 -1.16
N LYS A 705 56.30 20.94 -1.90
CA LYS A 705 55.42 21.21 -3.06
C LYS A 705 53.92 21.51 -2.81
N THR A 706 53.54 22.71 -3.28
CA THR A 706 52.23 23.15 -3.84
C THR A 706 50.98 22.97 -2.95
N GLU A 707 50.38 24.02 -2.36
CA GLU A 707 49.66 25.17 -2.98
C GLU A 707 48.39 24.71 -3.73
N ILE A 708 47.19 25.28 -3.48
CA ILE A 708 46.79 26.71 -3.62
C ILE A 708 46.02 27.23 -2.37
N PRO A 709 45.93 28.57 -2.12
CA PRO A 709 45.37 29.13 -0.87
C PRO A 709 43.83 29.24 -0.84
N ILE A 710 43.28 29.28 0.37
CA ILE A 710 41.97 29.88 0.69
C ILE A 710 42.24 31.17 1.44
N ASP A 711 41.92 32.33 0.84
CA ASP A 711 41.86 33.59 1.56
C ASP A 711 41.07 34.66 0.80
N ASN A 712 39.76 34.77 1.08
CA ASN A 712 39.16 35.94 1.72
C ASN A 712 37.62 35.93 1.58
N VAL A 713 36.94 35.71 2.70
CA VAL A 713 35.57 36.19 2.88
C VAL A 713 35.65 37.67 3.27
N THR A 714 35.12 38.55 2.43
CA THR A 714 34.86 39.96 2.78
C THR A 714 33.40 40.30 2.53
N LEU A 715 32.84 41.10 3.44
CA LEU A 715 31.42 41.40 3.53
C LEU A 715 31.07 42.79 2.99
N GLU A 716 29.82 42.90 2.54
CA GLU A 716 29.00 44.10 2.40
C GLU A 716 29.19 45.11 1.23
N LYS A 717 28.03 45.40 0.63
CA LYS A 717 27.47 46.71 0.20
C LYS A 717 27.74 47.30 -1.18
N ASP A 718 26.64 47.26 -1.95
CA ASP A 718 25.99 48.38 -2.63
C ASP A 718 26.49 48.90 -3.99
N LYS A 719 25.48 49.08 -4.87
CA LYS A 719 25.32 50.00 -6.01
C LYS A 719 25.62 49.56 -7.46
N ASP A 720 24.52 49.60 -8.20
CA ASP A 720 24.30 50.28 -9.49
C ASP A 720 24.76 49.65 -10.83
N ALA A 721 23.76 49.59 -11.72
CA ALA A 721 23.80 49.81 -13.17
C ALA A 721 24.30 48.71 -14.15
N ASN A 722 23.30 48.07 -14.76
CA ASN A 722 23.09 47.93 -16.22
C ASN A 722 24.08 47.15 -17.13
N ALA A 723 23.43 46.48 -18.11
CA ALA A 723 23.91 46.19 -19.47
C ALA A 723 25.03 45.13 -19.65
N ASP A 724 25.07 44.37 -20.75
CA ASP A 724 24.03 43.86 -21.68
C ASP A 724 24.66 42.74 -22.55
N THR A 725 23.88 42.17 -23.48
CA THR A 725 24.34 41.57 -24.75
C THR A 725 25.15 40.25 -24.76
N THR A 726 24.40 39.18 -25.04
CA THR A 726 24.62 38.22 -26.16
C THR A 726 25.83 37.24 -26.21
N SER A 727 25.45 35.95 -26.16
CA SER A 727 25.57 34.95 -27.25
C SER A 727 26.74 33.93 -27.32
N ASP A 728 26.27 32.67 -27.46
CA ASP A 728 26.74 31.57 -28.33
C ASP A 728 27.87 30.60 -27.93
N LYS A 729 27.42 29.39 -27.55
CA LYS A 729 27.88 28.07 -28.01
C LYS A 729 29.36 27.69 -27.87
N SER A 730 29.66 26.83 -26.90
CA SER A 730 29.87 25.38 -27.18
C SER A 730 29.92 24.55 -25.89
N ALA A 731 29.22 23.42 -25.86
CA ALA A 731 29.20 22.51 -24.71
C ALA A 731 29.48 21.07 -25.15
N THR A 732 30.75 20.67 -25.10
CA THR A 732 31.18 19.27 -25.25
C THR A 732 31.04 18.54 -23.91
N LYS A 733 30.57 17.28 -23.95
CA LYS A 733 30.39 16.45 -22.75
C LYS A 733 31.69 16.29 -21.93
N LYS A 734 31.55 16.40 -20.61
CA LYS A 734 32.19 15.52 -19.63
C LYS A 734 31.17 15.15 -18.55
N SER A 735 31.37 14.00 -17.93
CA SER A 735 30.50 13.38 -16.93
C SER A 735 31.22 13.27 -15.58
N ASP A 736 30.54 12.60 -14.63
CA ASP A 736 31.10 12.03 -13.39
C ASP A 736 31.19 13.00 -12.17
N SER A 737 30.03 13.28 -11.53
CA SER A 737 29.98 13.69 -10.10
C SER A 737 28.62 13.54 -9.38
N ASP A 738 27.49 13.38 -10.08
CA ASP A 738 26.18 13.79 -9.53
C ASP A 738 25.32 12.64 -8.91
N GLU A 739 25.86 11.41 -8.81
CA GLU A 739 25.07 10.24 -8.36
C GLU A 739 24.71 10.27 -6.85
N ASP A 740 25.53 10.88 -5.99
CA ASP A 740 25.28 10.95 -4.55
C ASP A 740 24.08 11.86 -4.20
N ASP A 741 23.88 12.96 -4.93
CA ASP A 741 22.71 13.85 -4.76
C ASP A 741 21.42 13.19 -5.30
N GLU A 742 21.49 12.26 -6.26
CA GLU A 742 20.30 11.52 -6.71
C GLU A 742 19.76 10.56 -5.64
N ALA A 743 20.62 9.86 -4.87
CA ALA A 743 20.17 8.87 -3.89
C ALA A 743 19.19 9.45 -2.85
N ASP A 744 19.46 10.65 -2.36
CA ASP A 744 18.64 11.27 -1.31
C ASP A 744 17.24 11.68 -1.81
N ASN A 745 17.05 11.89 -3.12
CA ASN A 745 15.77 12.32 -3.72
C ASN A 745 14.61 11.31 -3.53
N PHE A 746 14.89 10.03 -3.23
CA PHE A 746 13.89 8.95 -3.32
C PHE A 746 13.65 8.20 -1.99
N GLU A 747 14.47 8.38 -0.96
CA GLU A 747 14.34 7.63 0.32
C GLU A 747 12.95 7.81 0.99
N LEU A 748 12.27 8.93 0.72
CA LEU A 748 10.92 9.23 1.24
C LEU A 748 9.76 8.81 0.31
N MET A 749 10.07 8.22 -0.86
CA MET A 749 9.08 7.87 -1.88
C MET A 749 8.59 6.42 -1.73
N GLY A 750 9.40 5.53 -1.14
CA GLY A 750 9.06 4.14 -0.75
C GLY A 750 8.09 4.12 0.42
N GLY A 751 6.87 4.57 0.17
CA GLY A 751 5.86 4.91 1.19
C GLY A 751 5.03 6.16 0.92
N TYR A 752 5.06 6.69 -0.31
CA TYR A 752 4.12 7.71 -0.82
C TYR A 752 3.91 8.93 0.11
N GLY A 753 4.99 9.42 0.71
CA GLY A 753 5.01 10.57 1.62
C GLY A 753 4.76 11.93 0.96
N TYR A 754 3.90 12.00 -0.06
CA TYR A 754 3.61 13.17 -0.93
C TYR A 754 3.04 14.42 -0.25
N PHE A 755 2.93 14.42 1.07
CA PHE A 755 2.22 15.43 1.84
C PHE A 755 3.13 16.04 2.89
N ASP A 756 2.86 17.30 3.22
CA ASP A 756 3.63 18.04 4.21
C ASP A 756 3.40 17.44 5.60
N PHE A 757 4.28 16.51 5.98
CA PHE A 757 4.30 15.89 7.31
C PHE A 757 4.38 16.92 8.44
N GLY A 758 4.96 18.10 8.17
CA GLY A 758 5.10 19.18 9.13
C GLY A 758 3.74 19.66 9.63
N GLU A 759 2.90 20.21 8.75
CA GLU A 759 1.64 20.83 9.18
C GLU A 759 0.69 19.87 9.91
N LEU A 760 0.60 18.61 9.49
CA LEU A 760 -0.36 17.65 10.04
C LEU A 760 0.13 16.96 11.31
N GLU A 761 1.40 16.54 11.37
CA GLU A 761 1.98 15.97 12.60
C GLU A 761 2.04 17.08 13.67
N LEU A 762 2.51 18.30 13.36
CA LEU A 762 2.52 19.43 14.30
C LEU A 762 1.13 19.79 14.81
N ARG A 763 0.10 19.92 13.96
CA ARG A 763 -1.26 20.25 14.41
C ARG A 763 -1.88 19.13 15.26
N SER A 764 -1.57 17.86 14.98
CA SER A 764 -2.02 16.73 15.82
C SER A 764 -1.33 16.73 17.20
N ASP A 765 -0.04 17.07 17.24
CA ASP A 765 0.74 17.20 18.47
C ASP A 765 0.31 18.44 19.27
N GLU A 766 -0.03 19.55 18.61
CA GLU A 766 -0.63 20.74 19.23
C GLU A 766 -2.03 20.45 19.79
N LEU A 767 -2.89 19.73 19.06
CA LEU A 767 -4.20 19.30 19.57
C LEU A 767 -4.03 18.39 20.81
N SER A 768 -3.14 17.39 20.76
CA SER A 768 -2.82 16.51 21.89
C SER A 768 -2.23 17.27 23.10
N ARG A 769 -1.37 18.26 22.85
CA ARG A 769 -0.83 19.15 23.89
C ARG A 769 -1.91 20.08 24.45
N ASN A 770 -2.85 20.56 23.64
CA ASN A 770 -3.95 21.41 24.07
C ASN A 770 -5.01 20.63 24.85
N GLU A 771 -5.34 19.39 24.46
CA GLU A 771 -6.12 18.45 25.28
C GLU A 771 -5.44 18.21 26.63
N SER A 772 -4.11 18.02 26.64
CA SER A 772 -3.32 17.87 27.86
C SER A 772 -3.32 19.16 28.71
N TYR A 773 -3.29 20.34 28.08
CA TYR A 773 -3.32 21.64 28.75
C TYR A 773 -4.68 21.91 29.40
N LEU A 774 -5.77 21.69 28.66
CA LEU A 774 -7.14 21.88 29.14
C LEU A 774 -7.47 20.95 30.32
N ASN A 775 -7.03 19.68 30.23
CA ASN A 775 -7.16 18.73 31.35
C ASN A 775 -6.24 19.08 32.55
N SER A 776 -5.22 19.93 32.39
CA SER A 776 -4.36 20.38 33.49
C SER A 776 -4.90 21.61 34.23
N GLN A 777 -5.66 22.48 33.56
CA GLN A 777 -6.12 23.76 34.13
C GLN A 777 -7.28 23.64 35.15
N THR A 778 -7.92 22.48 35.27
CA THR A 778 -8.97 22.23 36.28
C THR A 778 -8.41 22.02 37.70
N HIS A 779 -7.11 21.73 37.87
CA HIS A 779 -6.50 21.43 39.17
C HIS A 779 -5.06 21.95 39.36
N SER A 780 -4.84 23.26 39.42
CA SER A 780 -3.68 23.82 40.15
C SER A 780 -3.79 25.32 40.46
N ASN A 781 -4.30 25.65 41.65
CA ASN A 781 -4.27 27.02 42.18
C ASN A 781 -3.81 27.01 43.65
N LEU A 782 -2.50 26.76 43.88
CA LEU A 782 -1.68 27.36 44.97
C LEU A 782 -0.21 26.85 44.94
N SER A 783 0.70 27.66 45.49
CA SER A 783 2.10 27.34 45.86
C SER A 783 3.05 26.79 44.78
N SER A 784 3.59 27.67 43.94
CA SER A 784 4.71 27.42 43.02
C SER A 784 5.95 28.27 43.36
N ALA A 785 6.48 28.14 44.58
CA ALA A 785 7.67 28.88 45.02
C ALA A 785 8.54 28.11 46.03
N LEU A 786 9.48 27.29 45.54
CA LEU A 786 10.84 27.08 46.10
C LEU A 786 11.61 25.98 45.34
N SER A 787 12.95 26.03 45.44
CA SER A 787 13.91 24.99 45.02
C SER A 787 14.03 24.67 43.53
N SER A 788 14.84 25.47 42.81
CA SER A 788 15.54 25.01 41.61
C SER A 788 16.93 24.45 41.97
N ARG A 789 17.24 23.21 41.57
CA ARG A 789 18.60 22.72 41.25
C ARG A 789 18.62 21.27 40.72
N ARG A 790 19.74 20.91 40.09
CA ARG A 790 20.01 19.65 39.36
C ARG A 790 20.44 18.50 40.32
N HIS A 791 20.10 17.23 40.01
CA HIS A 791 21.02 16.22 39.44
C HIS A 791 20.55 14.74 39.60
N SER A 792 20.82 13.95 38.55
CA SER A 792 21.16 12.49 38.49
C SER A 792 20.63 11.44 39.48
N PHE A 793 20.06 10.37 38.89
CA PHE A 793 20.16 8.93 39.24
C PHE A 793 19.78 8.38 40.64
N THR A 794 19.19 7.17 40.61
CA THR A 794 19.01 6.20 41.70
C THR A 794 18.34 6.66 43.01
N ASN A 795 17.10 6.20 43.24
CA ASN A 795 16.92 5.01 44.09
C ASN A 795 15.51 4.40 44.05
N LEU A 796 15.42 3.14 44.46
CA LEU A 796 14.18 2.42 44.78
C LEU A 796 13.73 2.73 46.22
N LEU A 797 12.53 2.24 46.58
CA LEU A 797 12.04 2.06 47.96
C LEU A 797 11.84 3.34 48.82
N LYS A 798 10.78 4.11 48.51
CA LYS A 798 9.77 4.53 49.51
C LYS A 798 8.58 5.27 48.87
N ILE A 799 7.39 4.67 48.97
CA ILE A 799 6.21 5.21 49.69
C ILE A 799 5.13 4.11 49.66
N ALA A 800 4.99 3.47 50.81
CA ALA A 800 3.82 2.70 51.20
C ALA A 800 3.37 3.27 52.55
N SER A 801 2.06 3.23 52.82
CA SER A 801 1.35 4.18 53.70
C SER A 801 1.36 5.63 53.14
N ARG A 802 0.25 6.38 53.21
CA ARG A 802 -0.95 6.16 54.03
C ARG A 802 -2.21 5.84 53.21
N THR A 803 -2.79 4.72 53.57
CA THR A 803 -4.22 4.35 53.61
C THR A 803 -5.15 5.51 54.00
N ASN A 804 -6.48 5.48 53.74
CA ASN A 804 -7.37 4.32 53.58
C ASN A 804 -8.68 4.67 52.83
N ALA A 805 -9.21 3.75 52.00
CA ALA A 805 -10.66 3.56 51.77
C ALA A 805 -10.95 2.24 51.01
N GLN A 806 -11.36 1.20 51.75
CA GLN A 806 -12.13 0.01 51.33
C GLN A 806 -11.73 -0.69 50.00
N ASN A 807 -10.87 -1.70 50.04
CA ASN A 807 -11.17 -3.11 50.38
C ASN A 807 -11.88 -3.93 49.27
N TYR A 808 -11.10 -4.48 48.35
CA TYR A 808 -11.34 -5.82 47.78
C TYR A 808 -10.11 -6.68 48.04
N ASP A 809 -10.29 -7.96 48.36
CA ASP A 809 -9.23 -8.78 48.97
C ASP A 809 -8.20 -9.27 47.94
N LEU A 810 -6.91 -9.14 48.29
CA LEU A 810 -5.76 -9.50 47.45
C LEU A 810 -5.05 -10.77 47.94
N LYS A 811 -5.54 -11.45 48.97
CA LYS A 811 -4.87 -12.62 49.58
C LYS A 811 -4.93 -13.93 48.76
N GLU A 812 -5.86 -14.09 47.82
CA GLU A 812 -5.99 -15.36 47.09
C GLU A 812 -4.89 -15.59 46.03
N LYS A 813 -4.30 -14.53 45.46
CA LYS A 813 -3.38 -14.65 44.31
C LYS A 813 -1.97 -15.14 44.61
N GLN A 814 -1.57 -15.32 45.87
CA GLN A 814 -0.30 -15.96 46.23
C GLN A 814 -0.47 -17.44 46.65
N SER A 815 -1.66 -17.87 47.09
CA SER A 815 -1.89 -19.25 47.54
C SER A 815 -1.98 -20.28 46.39
N LEU A 816 -2.34 -19.85 45.18
CA LEU A 816 -2.60 -20.77 44.06
C LEU A 816 -1.32 -21.32 43.41
N SER A 817 -0.32 -20.47 43.24
CA SER A 817 0.96 -20.82 42.56
C SER A 817 1.83 -21.80 43.34
N GLU A 818 1.71 -21.83 44.67
CA GLU A 818 2.45 -22.77 45.53
C GLU A 818 1.73 -24.13 45.57
N ARG A 819 0.39 -24.13 45.71
CA ARG A 819 -0.45 -25.35 45.65
C ARG A 819 -0.39 -26.10 44.32
N ILE A 820 -0.02 -25.44 43.23
CA ILE A 820 0.23 -26.07 41.92
C ILE A 820 1.64 -26.68 41.87
N ARG A 821 2.63 -26.08 42.54
CA ARG A 821 4.02 -26.57 42.58
C ARG A 821 4.15 -27.83 43.44
N ASP A 822 3.55 -27.82 44.64
CA ASP A 822 3.58 -28.97 45.57
C ASP A 822 2.88 -30.23 45.02
N LYS A 823 2.02 -30.08 43.99
CA LYS A 823 1.34 -31.18 43.30
C LYS A 823 2.11 -31.77 42.12
N LEU A 824 3.29 -31.25 41.79
CA LEU A 824 4.06 -31.61 40.58
C LEU A 824 5.51 -32.04 40.87
N SER A 825 5.89 -32.26 42.14
CA SER A 825 7.29 -32.52 42.52
C SER A 825 7.56 -33.82 43.32
N HIS A 826 6.56 -34.66 43.61
CA HIS A 826 6.74 -35.90 44.38
C HIS A 826 5.83 -37.06 43.90
N SER A 827 6.35 -37.91 42.99
CA SER A 827 5.76 -39.23 42.71
C SER A 827 6.75 -40.23 42.07
N GLU A 828 7.97 -40.28 42.58
CA GLU A 828 9.01 -41.33 42.39
C GLU A 828 10.01 -41.12 43.56
N ASP A 829 10.54 -42.11 44.28
CA ASP A 829 10.50 -43.58 44.11
C ASP A 829 10.76 -44.32 45.47
N THR A 830 10.69 -45.65 45.48
CA THR A 830 11.25 -46.65 46.45
C THR A 830 10.51 -47.02 47.77
N LEU A 831 9.98 -48.28 47.78
CA LEU A 831 10.24 -49.40 48.74
C LEU A 831 9.82 -49.26 50.25
N PRO A 832 9.49 -50.37 50.99
CA PRO A 832 10.21 -51.65 51.03
C PRO A 832 9.37 -52.96 51.11
N SER A 833 10.07 -54.10 51.23
CA SER A 833 9.58 -55.49 51.17
C SER A 833 9.57 -56.24 52.51
N VAL A 834 8.59 -57.15 52.73
CA VAL A 834 8.64 -58.26 53.72
C VAL A 834 7.85 -59.47 53.18
N ASP A 835 8.33 -60.69 53.43
CA ASP A 835 7.71 -61.97 53.02
C ASP A 835 6.43 -62.37 53.79
N SER A 836 5.57 -63.23 53.19
CA SER A 836 5.20 -64.55 53.77
C SER A 836 4.14 -65.37 53.00
N SER A 837 4.60 -66.41 52.28
CA SER A 837 4.12 -67.81 52.25
C SER A 837 2.63 -68.25 52.04
N VAL A 838 2.47 -69.35 51.29
CA VAL A 838 1.31 -70.30 51.16
C VAL A 838 0.12 -69.83 50.30
N GLY A 839 -0.41 -70.62 49.32
CA GLY A 839 0.08 -71.87 48.70
C GLY A 839 -1.02 -72.70 47.96
N SER A 840 -0.63 -73.46 46.92
CA SER A 840 -1.46 -74.38 46.07
C SER A 840 -2.53 -73.68 45.18
N ALA A 841 -3.04 -74.18 44.03
CA ALA A 841 -2.81 -75.38 43.17
C ALA A 841 -3.58 -75.17 41.81
N VAL A 842 -3.45 -75.90 40.68
CA VAL A 842 -2.47 -76.87 40.10
C VAL A 842 -2.87 -77.15 38.61
N ASP A 843 -1.90 -77.44 37.70
CA ASP A 843 -2.01 -78.07 36.34
C ASP A 843 -2.84 -77.39 35.19
N SER A 844 -2.56 -77.60 33.89
CA SER A 844 -1.52 -78.37 33.17
C SER A 844 -1.29 -77.93 31.69
N SER A 845 -0.09 -78.21 31.13
CA SER A 845 0.33 -78.53 29.72
C SER A 845 -0.27 -77.80 28.48
N ALA A 846 0.46 -77.51 27.39
CA ALA A 846 1.57 -78.25 26.76
C ALA A 846 2.47 -77.44 25.78
N GLU A 847 3.70 -77.93 25.56
CA GLU A 847 4.55 -77.97 24.32
C GLU A 847 4.70 -76.68 23.45
N SER A 848 5.86 -75.97 23.40
CA SER A 848 7.25 -76.28 22.92
C SER A 848 7.44 -76.12 21.39
N GLU A 849 8.16 -75.11 20.87
CA GLU A 849 9.63 -75.08 20.54
C GLU A 849 9.99 -75.90 19.26
N ASP A 850 11.00 -75.59 18.42
CA ASP A 850 12.22 -74.78 18.59
C ASP A 850 12.84 -74.27 17.24
N SER A 851 13.96 -73.53 17.31
CA SER A 851 15.14 -73.49 16.40
C SER A 851 15.34 -72.43 15.28
N GLU A 852 16.48 -71.72 15.44
CA GLU A 852 17.50 -71.22 14.46
C GLU A 852 17.32 -69.99 13.52
N GLU A 853 18.44 -69.28 13.37
CA GLU A 853 18.73 -68.04 12.60
C GLU A 853 19.75 -68.35 11.46
N PRO A 854 20.17 -67.40 10.59
CA PRO A 854 19.49 -66.24 9.98
C PRO A 854 19.73 -66.14 8.45
N THR A 855 19.13 -65.18 7.70
CA THR A 855 19.85 -64.33 6.70
C THR A 855 19.00 -63.27 5.94
N LYS A 856 19.64 -62.10 5.72
CA LYS A 856 19.57 -61.17 4.55
C LYS A 856 18.22 -60.73 3.92
N LYS A 857 17.98 -59.42 4.05
CA LYS A 857 17.56 -58.45 3.01
C LYS A 857 16.59 -58.91 1.89
N SER A 858 15.39 -58.33 1.90
CA SER A 858 14.74 -57.83 0.67
C SER A 858 13.86 -56.60 0.96
N SER A 859 13.48 -55.87 -0.09
CA SER A 859 12.73 -54.61 -0.02
C SER A 859 11.23 -54.81 -0.26
N ILE A 860 10.37 -54.15 0.53
CA ILE A 860 8.94 -54.00 0.20
C ILE A 860 8.52 -52.54 0.34
N GLY A 861 7.88 -52.03 -0.71
CA GLY A 861 6.98 -50.88 -0.66
C GLY A 861 5.87 -51.09 -1.69
N ARG A 862 4.61 -50.95 -1.26
CA ARG A 862 3.39 -50.88 -2.09
C ARG A 862 2.27 -50.28 -1.20
N SER A 863 1.73 -49.12 -1.54
CA SER A 863 0.68 -48.84 -2.53
C SER A 863 -0.73 -49.12 -1.99
N LEU A 864 -1.50 -48.05 -1.76
CA LEU A 864 -2.91 -48.11 -1.39
C LEU A 864 -3.80 -48.32 -2.63
N ASP A 865 -4.94 -48.97 -2.42
CA ASP A 865 -5.96 -49.25 -3.43
C ASP A 865 -6.95 -48.08 -3.54
N MET A 866 -7.28 -47.66 -4.77
CA MET A 866 -8.14 -46.52 -5.09
C MET A 866 -9.55 -46.91 -5.58
N SER A 867 -9.94 -48.18 -5.50
CA SER A 867 -11.20 -48.75 -6.01
C SER A 867 -12.51 -48.30 -5.31
N LYS A 868 -12.52 -47.13 -4.65
CA LYS A 868 -13.66 -46.62 -3.86
C LYS A 868 -14.02 -45.14 -4.06
N PHE A 869 -13.63 -44.52 -5.17
CA PHE A 869 -14.17 -43.22 -5.59
C PHE A 869 -14.57 -43.23 -7.07
N HIS A 870 -15.87 -43.36 -7.32
CA HIS A 870 -16.58 -43.03 -8.55
C HIS A 870 -18.00 -42.58 -8.19
#